data_AF-A0A8C8JA96-F1
#
_entry.id   AF-A0A8C8JA96-F1
#
_cell.length_a   1.000
_cell.length_b   1.000
_cell.length_c   1.000
_cell.angle_alpha   90.00
_cell.angle_beta   90.00
_cell.angle_gamma   90.00
#
_symmetry.space_group_name_H-M   'P 1'
#
loop_
_entity.id
_entity.type
_entity.pdbx_description
1 polymer ?
#
loop_
_entity_poly.entity_id
_entity_poly.type
_entity_poly.pdbx_seq_one_letter_code
_entity_poly.pdbx_strand_id
1 'polypeptide(L)'
;MLGTYLVFHLDECQHTCYFSLLGHWSSSPISVQRVQLSHYYSCVLHTDFLSPQPAVNLRDLGLSDLRVGQLDELLNRLLPSLGSEDGPATSRWRTSHVSAESFLHNKHGEEVCGWVVQNRGFKTLRKSRRVQSGYVGPAEPEGYTTTFMKGLLLRPDKAPEAESLDQVVKLKNLPGDQQDAFKSGFTEGFMKSQAFTQRTQDSLRRTRLILLVLLLVGIYGLSRTPFLSVRFRTTSGLDSQVDPVQVKSVTFEHVKGAEEAKNELQDVVEFLRNPQKFTVLGGKLPKGILLIGPPGTGKTLLARAVAGEADVPFFYASGSEFDEMFVGVGASRIRNLFKEAKANAPCVIFIDELDSVGGKRIESPMHPYSRQTINQLLAEMDGFKPNEGVIVIGATNFAEALDNALIRPGRFDMQVTVPRPDVKGRTEILNWYLQKIKVDPNVNAEIIARGTVGFTGAELENLVNQAALKAAVDGLDLVTMKELEFSKDKILMGPERKSVEIDKKNKQITAYHESGHAIVAYYTKDAMPINKATIMPRGPTLGHVSMLPENDQWSETRAQLLAQMDVSMGGRVAEELIFGDDYITTGASSDFDGATKIAKMMVTRFGMSDKLGVMTYADLTKQSPETQAAIEKEVRVLLKDSYERAKNLLKTYSDEHKTLAEALLTYETLDAKEIKLVLEGKPNGCSSFPASSHNGFSVAVLGMEASCI
;
A
#
# COMPACT_ATOMS: atom_id res chain seq x y z
N MET A 1 -15.66 -10.17 -39.29
CA MET A 1 -14.37 -10.04 -38.59
C MET A 1 -14.39 -8.78 -37.75
N LEU A 2 -13.84 -8.87 -36.53
CA LEU A 2 -13.71 -7.87 -35.46
C LEU A 2 -14.99 -7.59 -34.66
N GLY A 3 -15.30 -8.53 -33.75
CA GLY A 3 -16.13 -8.30 -32.58
C GLY A 3 -15.24 -7.94 -31.39
N THR A 4 -15.59 -6.87 -30.69
CA THR A 4 -14.95 -6.43 -29.45
C THR A 4 -15.95 -6.67 -28.33
N TYR A 5 -15.52 -7.44 -27.32
CA TYR A 5 -16.27 -7.77 -26.12
C TYR A 5 -16.49 -6.54 -25.25
N LEU A 6 -17.73 -6.31 -24.85
CA LEU A 6 -18.13 -5.40 -23.79
C LEU A 6 -18.92 -6.24 -22.79
N VAL A 7 -18.30 -6.56 -21.64
CA VAL A 7 -18.94 -7.30 -20.55
C VAL A 7 -19.57 -6.29 -19.60
N PHE A 8 -20.89 -6.32 -19.52
CA PHE A 8 -21.67 -5.74 -18.43
C PHE A 8 -21.52 -6.63 -17.20
N HIS A 9 -21.11 -6.05 -16.07
CA HIS A 9 -21.31 -6.61 -14.74
C HIS A 9 -22.35 -5.73 -14.03
N LEU A 10 -23.50 -6.33 -13.70
CA LEU A 10 -24.47 -5.81 -12.74
C LEU A 10 -24.53 -6.80 -11.57
N ASP A 11 -24.21 -6.26 -10.39
CA ASP A 11 -24.82 -6.42 -9.07
C ASP A 11 -25.54 -7.72 -8.71
N GLU A 12 -25.16 -8.29 -7.55
CA GLU A 12 -25.94 -8.15 -6.29
C GLU A 12 -25.30 -8.99 -5.17
N CYS A 13 -24.94 -8.35 -4.05
CA CYS A 13 -25.04 -8.86 -2.67
C CYS A 13 -24.43 -7.85 -1.68
N GLN A 14 -25.24 -6.89 -1.21
CA GLN A 14 -25.02 -6.19 0.05
C GLN A 14 -26.22 -6.40 0.95
N HIS A 15 -26.03 -7.21 2.00
CA HIS A 15 -26.92 -7.28 3.14
C HIS A 15 -26.56 -6.16 4.12
N THR A 16 -27.39 -5.13 4.19
CA THR A 16 -27.42 -4.17 5.30
C THR A 16 -28.65 -4.45 6.15
N CYS A 17 -28.41 -4.90 7.38
CA CYS A 17 -29.41 -5.02 8.44
C CYS A 17 -29.81 -3.62 8.93
N TYR A 18 -31.10 -3.30 8.84
CA TYR A 18 -31.71 -2.21 9.60
C TYR A 18 -32.56 -2.82 10.73
N PHE A 19 -32.12 -2.56 11.97
CA PHE A 19 -32.88 -2.79 13.19
C PHE A 19 -33.96 -1.71 13.32
N SER A 20 -35.23 -2.10 13.47
CA SER A 20 -36.23 -1.21 14.07
C SER A 20 -37.30 -2.01 14.83
N LEU A 21 -37.33 -1.72 16.14
CA LEU A 21 -38.46 -1.58 17.06
C LEU A 21 -39.52 -2.70 17.23
N LEU A 22 -39.56 -3.15 18.48
CA LEU A 22 -40.50 -4.02 19.18
C LEU A 22 -41.96 -3.53 19.17
N GLY A 23 -42.90 -4.49 19.12
CA GLY A 23 -44.34 -4.25 19.32
C GLY A 23 -45.23 -5.50 19.30
N HIS A 24 -45.09 -6.36 20.31
CA HIS A 24 -46.12 -7.10 21.08
C HIS A 24 -47.36 -7.85 20.48
N TRP A 25 -47.62 -9.02 21.08
CA TRP A 25 -48.86 -9.86 21.18
C TRP A 25 -49.14 -10.84 20.00
N SER A 26 -49.60 -12.10 20.17
CA SER A 26 -49.87 -13.01 21.30
C SER A 26 -50.23 -14.42 20.75
N SER A 27 -49.82 -15.51 21.44
CA SER A 27 -50.52 -16.82 21.63
C SER A 27 -51.19 -17.54 20.42
N SER A 28 -50.86 -18.76 19.99
CA SER A 28 -50.98 -20.08 20.67
C SER A 28 -50.58 -21.23 19.68
N PRO A 29 -50.43 -22.51 20.12
CA PRO A 29 -49.57 -23.54 19.49
C PRO A 29 -50.32 -24.68 18.75
N ILE A 30 -49.59 -25.78 18.39
CA ILE A 30 -49.99 -27.12 17.85
C ILE A 30 -49.59 -27.26 16.35
N SER A 31 -48.96 -28.31 15.80
CA SER A 31 -48.68 -29.72 16.15
C SER A 31 -47.45 -30.25 15.40
N VAL A 32 -46.75 -31.18 16.05
CA VAL A 32 -45.73 -32.08 15.47
C VAL A 32 -46.38 -33.16 14.61
N GLN A 33 -45.84 -33.45 13.42
CA GLN A 33 -45.95 -34.76 12.79
C GLN A 33 -44.68 -35.13 12.02
N ARG A 34 -44.04 -36.20 12.49
CA ARG A 34 -43.02 -37.03 11.83
C ARG A 34 -43.72 -38.01 10.88
N VAL A 35 -42.95 -38.49 9.90
CA VAL A 35 -42.88 -39.83 9.25
C VAL A 35 -42.38 -39.56 7.81
N GLN A 36 -41.43 -40.23 7.16
CA GLN A 36 -40.43 -41.29 7.40
C GLN A 36 -40.10 -41.85 5.99
N LEU A 37 -38.85 -42.28 5.76
CA LEU A 37 -38.42 -43.38 4.86
C LEU A 37 -38.52 -43.13 3.32
N SER A 38 -37.62 -43.61 2.45
CA SER A 38 -36.60 -44.66 2.54
C SER A 38 -35.56 -44.59 1.41
N HIS A 39 -34.36 -45.04 1.76
CA HIS A 39 -33.25 -45.61 0.98
C HIS A 39 -33.50 -46.19 -0.42
N TYR A 40 -32.47 -46.06 -1.28
CA TYR A 40 -31.93 -47.18 -2.07
C TYR A 40 -30.39 -47.07 -2.21
N TYR A 41 -29.71 -48.21 -1.95
CA TYR A 41 -28.28 -48.53 -2.17
C TYR A 41 -27.96 -48.55 -3.69
N SER A 42 -26.72 -48.40 -4.21
CA SER A 42 -25.52 -49.19 -3.95
C SER A 42 -24.25 -48.60 -4.62
N CYS A 43 -23.10 -48.80 -3.98
CA CYS A 43 -21.72 -48.65 -4.49
C CYS A 43 -21.40 -49.54 -5.71
N VAL A 44 -20.39 -49.15 -6.52
CA VAL A 44 -19.14 -49.91 -6.83
C VAL A 44 -18.03 -48.93 -7.33
N LEU A 45 -16.79 -49.20 -6.90
CA LEU A 45 -15.49 -48.55 -7.17
C LEU A 45 -14.98 -48.71 -8.63
N HIS A 46 -14.22 -47.72 -9.14
CA HIS A 46 -12.82 -47.87 -9.58
C HIS A 46 -12.22 -46.57 -10.18
N THR A 47 -11.08 -46.15 -9.60
CA THR A 47 -9.82 -45.62 -10.20
C THR A 47 -9.83 -44.94 -11.58
N ASP A 48 -9.44 -43.65 -11.65
CA ASP A 48 -8.13 -43.18 -12.18
C ASP A 48 -8.12 -41.70 -12.65
N PHE A 49 -7.11 -40.98 -12.13
CA PHE A 49 -6.25 -39.93 -12.70
C PHE A 49 -6.73 -38.92 -13.79
N LEU A 50 -6.40 -37.65 -13.48
CA LEU A 50 -5.95 -36.54 -14.36
C LEU A 50 -6.93 -35.87 -15.35
N SER A 51 -7.26 -34.61 -15.04
CA SER A 51 -7.82 -33.62 -15.97
C SER A 51 -6.75 -33.06 -16.94
N PRO A 52 -7.06 -32.84 -18.23
CA PRO A 52 -6.08 -32.48 -19.26
C PRO A 52 -5.88 -30.96 -19.44
N GLN A 53 -4.66 -30.58 -19.83
CA GLN A 53 -4.27 -29.24 -20.32
C GLN A 53 -5.03 -28.86 -21.61
N PRO A 54 -5.22 -27.55 -21.89
CA PRO A 54 -5.91 -27.11 -23.11
C PRO A 54 -4.99 -27.23 -24.34
N ALA A 55 -5.38 -28.05 -25.31
CA ALA A 55 -4.68 -28.15 -26.60
C ALA A 55 -5.25 -27.14 -27.61
N VAL A 56 -4.41 -26.24 -28.13
CA VAL A 56 -4.74 -25.30 -29.21
C VAL A 56 -4.55 -26.02 -30.54
N ASN A 57 -5.58 -26.06 -31.39
CA ASN A 57 -5.50 -26.68 -32.71
C ASN A 57 -4.95 -25.70 -33.75
N LEU A 58 -4.08 -26.19 -34.65
CA LEU A 58 -3.43 -25.41 -35.72
C LEU A 58 -4.41 -24.73 -36.71
N ARG A 59 -5.67 -25.15 -36.73
CA ARG A 59 -6.75 -24.47 -37.49
C ARG A 59 -7.15 -23.14 -36.87
N ASP A 60 -7.09 -23.01 -35.54
CA ASP A 60 -7.49 -21.79 -34.83
C ASP A 60 -6.44 -20.67 -34.95
N LEU A 61 -5.21 -21.05 -35.35
CA LEU A 61 -4.11 -20.12 -35.66
C LEU A 61 -4.06 -19.70 -37.14
N GLY A 62 -4.98 -20.19 -37.98
CA GLY A 62 -5.05 -19.81 -39.40
C GLY A 62 -3.88 -20.30 -40.27
N LEU A 63 -3.16 -21.34 -39.82
CA LEU A 63 -1.95 -21.85 -40.47
C LEU A 63 -2.20 -23.12 -41.31
N SER A 64 -3.45 -23.38 -41.70
CA SER A 64 -3.85 -24.63 -42.36
C SER A 64 -3.32 -24.83 -43.79
N ASP A 65 -2.79 -23.80 -44.44
CA ASP A 65 -2.37 -23.82 -45.86
C ASP A 65 -0.84 -23.71 -46.07
N LEU A 66 -0.04 -23.88 -45.01
CA LEU A 66 1.43 -23.85 -45.13
C LEU A 66 1.97 -25.20 -45.63
N ARG A 67 2.73 -25.17 -46.72
CA ARG A 67 3.41 -26.36 -47.25
C ARG A 67 4.61 -26.71 -46.34
N VAL A 68 4.87 -28.01 -46.18
CA VAL A 68 5.84 -28.60 -45.22
C VAL A 68 7.21 -27.89 -45.22
N GLY A 69 7.70 -27.40 -46.36
CA GLY A 69 9.00 -26.71 -46.44
C GLY A 69 9.03 -25.27 -45.90
N GLN A 70 7.89 -24.59 -45.71
CA GLN A 70 7.84 -23.20 -45.23
C GLN A 70 7.81 -23.10 -43.70
N LEU A 71 7.49 -24.19 -43.00
CA LEU A 71 7.45 -24.23 -41.55
C LEU A 71 8.87 -24.27 -40.97
N ASP A 72 9.78 -25.04 -41.58
CA ASP A 72 11.18 -25.17 -41.14
C ASP A 72 11.98 -23.87 -41.34
N GLU A 73 11.67 -23.07 -42.37
CA GLU A 73 12.31 -21.77 -42.59
C GLU A 73 11.82 -20.70 -41.60
N LEU A 74 10.58 -20.80 -41.14
CA LEU A 74 10.00 -19.95 -40.09
C LEU A 74 10.57 -20.30 -38.71
N LEU A 75 10.73 -21.59 -38.42
CA LEU A 75 11.27 -22.10 -37.16
C LEU A 75 12.76 -21.75 -37.00
N ASN A 76 13.55 -21.89 -38.07
CA ASN A 76 14.99 -21.55 -38.07
C ASN A 76 15.28 -20.03 -38.01
N ARG A 77 14.30 -19.17 -38.34
CA ARG A 77 14.44 -17.71 -38.20
C ARG A 77 14.03 -17.17 -36.84
N LEU A 78 13.26 -17.94 -36.06
CA LEU A 78 12.69 -17.49 -34.79
C LEU A 78 13.45 -18.01 -33.55
N LEU A 79 14.33 -18.99 -33.68
CA LEU A 79 15.11 -19.55 -32.57
C LEU A 79 16.63 -19.53 -32.87
N PRO A 80 17.50 -19.13 -31.92
CA PRO A 80 18.95 -19.29 -32.07
C PRO A 80 19.31 -20.79 -31.99
N SER A 81 20.06 -21.30 -32.95
CA SER A 81 20.50 -22.70 -32.95
C SER A 81 21.66 -22.95 -31.98
N LEU A 82 21.46 -23.84 -31.03
CA LEU A 82 22.51 -24.58 -30.32
C LEU A 82 22.63 -25.97 -31.00
N GLY A 83 23.82 -26.31 -31.48
CA GLY A 83 24.14 -27.63 -32.04
C GLY A 83 25.36 -28.22 -31.34
N SER A 84 25.21 -29.46 -30.88
CA SER A 84 26.08 -30.27 -30.03
C SER A 84 27.04 -31.23 -30.80
N GLU A 85 28.23 -31.46 -30.23
CA GLU A 85 29.08 -32.69 -30.07
C GLU A 85 29.21 -33.71 -31.25
N ASP A 86 30.35 -34.33 -31.62
CA ASP A 86 31.46 -34.97 -30.86
C ASP A 86 32.74 -35.22 -31.73
N GLY A 87 33.91 -35.50 -31.08
CA GLY A 87 35.30 -35.54 -31.63
C GLY A 87 35.75 -36.78 -32.44
N PRO A 88 37.02 -37.27 -32.40
CA PRO A 88 38.29 -36.76 -31.81
C PRO A 88 39.49 -36.68 -32.81
N ALA A 89 40.62 -36.06 -32.40
CA ALA A 89 42.05 -36.36 -32.73
C ALA A 89 42.98 -35.15 -32.97
N THR A 90 44.00 -35.04 -32.11
CA THR A 90 45.42 -34.63 -32.32
C THR A 90 45.72 -33.42 -33.24
N SER A 91 46.38 -32.34 -32.81
CA SER A 91 47.79 -32.37 -32.40
C SER A 91 48.34 -30.98 -31.97
N ARG A 92 49.01 -30.99 -30.82
CA ARG A 92 50.37 -30.43 -30.58
C ARG A 92 50.62 -28.90 -30.63
N TRP A 93 50.54 -28.31 -29.42
CA TRP A 93 51.54 -27.50 -28.70
C TRP A 93 52.31 -26.33 -29.37
N ARG A 94 52.17 -25.13 -28.77
CA ARG A 94 53.23 -24.30 -28.15
C ARG A 94 52.55 -23.35 -27.14
N THR A 95 52.55 -23.58 -25.82
CA THR A 95 53.55 -23.17 -24.81
C THR A 95 54.30 -21.88 -25.16
N SER A 96 54.48 -20.91 -24.27
CA SER A 96 54.43 -20.94 -22.80
C SER A 96 54.80 -19.56 -22.23
N HIS A 97 54.21 -19.23 -21.07
CA HIS A 97 54.74 -18.42 -19.96
C HIS A 97 55.20 -16.96 -20.29
N VAL A 98 54.97 -15.94 -19.47
CA VAL A 98 55.34 -15.76 -18.06
C VAL A 98 54.59 -14.51 -17.55
N SER A 99 54.08 -14.60 -16.32
CA SER A 99 53.67 -13.44 -15.52
C SER A 99 54.87 -12.63 -15.02
N ALA A 100 54.63 -11.33 -14.86
CA ALA A 100 55.00 -10.50 -13.72
C ALA A 100 55.75 -9.21 -14.11
N GLU A 101 55.19 -8.12 -13.60
CA GLU A 101 55.89 -6.91 -13.16
C GLU A 101 56.76 -6.16 -14.18
N SER A 102 56.25 -5.03 -14.64
CA SER A 102 56.81 -3.70 -14.35
C SER A 102 56.16 -2.70 -15.30
N PHE A 103 55.00 -2.19 -14.90
CA PHE A 103 54.24 -1.22 -15.68
C PHE A 103 54.19 0.10 -14.92
N LEU A 104 55.36 0.71 -14.68
CA LEU A 104 55.44 2.08 -14.21
C LEU A 104 56.76 2.74 -14.62
N HIS A 105 56.61 3.99 -15.09
CA HIS A 105 57.61 5.01 -15.48
C HIS A 105 58.10 4.93 -16.92
N ASN A 106 58.14 6.00 -17.72
CA ASN A 106 57.78 7.44 -17.65
C ASN A 106 57.98 7.91 -19.14
N LYS A 107 57.44 8.98 -19.73
CA LYS A 107 57.51 10.39 -19.36
C LYS A 107 56.96 11.21 -20.56
N HIS A 108 56.18 12.26 -20.28
CA HIS A 108 55.96 13.52 -21.01
C HIS A 108 55.37 13.57 -22.44
N GLY A 109 54.42 14.50 -22.62
CA GLY A 109 54.26 15.25 -23.87
C GLY A 109 52.82 15.59 -24.25
N GLU A 110 52.27 16.63 -23.61
CA GLU A 110 51.31 17.65 -24.09
C GLU A 110 50.32 17.44 -25.28
N GLU A 111 49.14 18.03 -25.04
CA GLU A 111 48.16 18.63 -25.96
C GLU A 111 46.93 17.84 -26.49
N VAL A 112 45.76 18.26 -25.96
CA VAL A 112 44.58 18.83 -26.65
C VAL A 112 43.69 17.93 -27.54
N CYS A 113 42.38 18.23 -27.43
CA CYS A 113 41.24 17.84 -28.28
C CYS A 113 40.50 16.53 -27.93
N GLY A 114 39.49 16.69 -27.06
CA GLY A 114 38.42 15.72 -26.87
C GLY A 114 37.53 15.60 -28.11
N TRP A 115 37.50 14.39 -28.68
CA TRP A 115 36.52 13.94 -29.66
C TRP A 115 35.60 12.89 -29.04
N VAL A 116 34.33 13.28 -28.93
CA VAL A 116 33.11 12.54 -29.33
C VAL A 116 33.14 11.01 -29.25
N VAL A 117 32.42 10.47 -28.27
CA VAL A 117 31.94 9.08 -28.24
C VAL A 117 30.75 8.93 -29.20
N GLN A 118 30.88 8.05 -30.20
CA GLN A 118 29.80 7.64 -31.09
C GLN A 118 28.95 6.52 -30.46
N ASN A 119 27.69 6.82 -30.14
CA ASN A 119 26.63 5.82 -29.98
C ASN A 119 25.93 5.58 -31.33
N ARG A 120 25.90 4.33 -31.80
CA ARG A 120 25.18 3.93 -33.01
C ARG A 120 23.69 3.72 -32.70
N GLY A 121 22.85 4.66 -33.16
CA GLY A 121 21.40 4.54 -33.23
C GLY A 121 20.90 4.38 -34.67
N PHE A 122 19.88 3.53 -34.85
CA PHE A 122 19.18 3.24 -36.11
C PHE A 122 18.44 4.48 -36.66
N LYS A 123 18.52 4.73 -37.97
CA LYS A 123 17.92 5.89 -38.67
C LYS A 123 16.68 5.50 -39.47
N THR A 124 15.56 6.20 -39.26
CA THR A 124 14.46 6.35 -40.24
C THR A 124 14.33 7.83 -40.63
N LEU A 125 14.34 8.08 -41.95
CA LEU A 125 14.38 9.38 -42.61
C LEU A 125 13.07 10.16 -42.47
N ARG A 126 13.14 11.40 -41.97
CA ARG A 126 12.10 12.43 -42.15
C ARG A 126 12.75 13.71 -42.70
N LYS A 127 12.33 14.12 -43.90
CA LYS A 127 12.74 15.39 -44.54
C LYS A 127 12.16 16.58 -43.77
N SER A 128 13.02 17.52 -43.37
CA SER A 128 12.63 18.85 -42.91
C SER A 128 13.13 19.90 -43.90
N ARG A 129 12.25 20.84 -44.27
CA ARG A 129 12.55 22.01 -45.10
C ARG A 129 12.52 23.24 -44.18
N ARG A 130 13.58 24.03 -44.25
CA ARG A 130 13.92 25.21 -43.44
C ARG A 130 13.23 26.46 -44.02
N VAL A 131 12.62 27.31 -43.19
CA VAL A 131 12.36 28.75 -43.49
C VAL A 131 12.43 29.56 -42.20
N GLN A 132 13.07 30.73 -42.29
CA GLN A 132 13.32 31.74 -41.26
C GLN A 132 12.16 32.75 -41.10
N SER A 133 12.07 33.33 -39.89
CA SER A 133 11.81 34.74 -39.52
C SER A 133 10.51 35.45 -39.94
N GLY A 134 9.82 36.01 -38.93
CA GLY A 134 8.84 37.11 -39.09
C GLY A 134 7.88 37.25 -37.89
N TYR A 135 7.96 38.38 -37.19
CA TYR A 135 7.13 38.80 -36.04
C TYR A 135 5.75 39.33 -36.51
N VAL A 136 4.70 39.24 -35.65
CA VAL A 136 3.60 40.21 -35.36
C VAL A 136 2.29 39.51 -34.90
N GLY A 137 1.80 39.90 -33.71
CA GLY A 137 0.36 40.13 -33.42
C GLY A 137 -0.52 38.98 -32.90
N PRO A 138 -1.46 39.22 -31.95
CA PRO A 138 -2.08 38.19 -31.13
C PRO A 138 -3.35 37.58 -31.77
N ALA A 139 -3.58 36.29 -31.53
CA ALA A 139 -4.82 35.59 -31.89
C ALA A 139 -5.67 35.31 -30.64
N GLU A 140 -6.93 35.72 -30.68
CA GLU A 140 -7.98 35.39 -29.72
C GLU A 140 -8.34 33.88 -29.76
N PRO A 141 -8.91 33.32 -28.68
CA PRO A 141 -9.14 31.88 -28.58
C PRO A 141 -10.55 31.51 -29.08
N GLU A 142 -10.67 30.85 -30.23
CA GLU A 142 -11.92 30.22 -30.65
C GLU A 142 -11.99 28.75 -30.21
N GLY A 143 -13.14 28.43 -29.58
CA GLY A 143 -13.41 27.20 -28.85
C GLY A 143 -13.44 25.93 -29.70
N TYR A 144 -12.83 24.89 -29.14
CA TYR A 144 -12.99 23.51 -29.61
C TYR A 144 -14.38 23.00 -29.24
N THR A 145 -15.32 23.02 -30.19
CA THR A 145 -16.52 22.16 -30.12
C THR A 145 -16.26 20.86 -30.88
N THR A 146 -16.53 19.76 -30.18
CA THR A 146 -16.35 18.36 -30.59
C THR A 146 -17.08 17.99 -31.89
N THR A 147 -16.40 17.17 -32.69
CA THR A 147 -16.74 16.63 -34.02
C THR A 147 -18.10 15.92 -34.14
N PHE A 148 -18.83 15.75 -33.05
CA PHE A 148 -20.15 15.11 -33.03
C PHE A 148 -21.28 16.02 -33.55
N MET A 149 -21.17 17.35 -33.40
CA MET A 149 -22.24 18.29 -33.83
C MET A 149 -22.20 18.68 -35.31
N LYS A 150 -21.09 18.43 -36.03
CA LYS A 150 -21.00 18.71 -37.48
C LYS A 150 -21.77 17.72 -38.36
N GLY A 151 -22.17 16.56 -37.83
CA GLY A 151 -22.88 15.52 -38.57
C GLY A 151 -24.40 15.74 -38.71
N LEU A 152 -24.97 16.69 -37.98
CA LEU A 152 -26.43 16.84 -37.86
C LEU A 152 -27.03 18.00 -38.67
N LEU A 153 -26.23 18.86 -39.29
CA LEU A 153 -26.69 20.14 -39.87
C LEU A 153 -26.20 20.47 -41.29
N LEU A 154 -25.86 19.48 -42.13
CA LEU A 154 -25.56 19.75 -43.55
C LEU A 154 -26.44 18.93 -44.50
N ARG A 155 -27.18 19.67 -45.34
CA ARG A 155 -28.02 19.19 -46.46
C ARG A 155 -27.19 18.46 -47.52
N PRO A 156 -27.74 17.47 -48.25
CA PRO A 156 -27.01 16.71 -49.25
C PRO A 156 -27.24 17.31 -50.65
N ASP A 157 -26.51 18.37 -51.01
CA ASP A 157 -26.44 18.83 -52.40
C ASP A 157 -24.97 18.84 -52.83
N LYS A 158 -24.54 17.73 -53.45
CA LYS A 158 -23.49 17.60 -54.48
C LYS A 158 -23.17 16.12 -54.66
N ALA A 159 -23.72 15.53 -55.71
CA ALA A 159 -23.20 14.28 -56.26
C ALA A 159 -21.75 14.51 -56.73
N PRO A 160 -20.79 13.60 -56.46
CA PRO A 160 -19.45 13.73 -56.98
C PRO A 160 -19.47 13.47 -58.50
N GLU A 161 -18.79 14.36 -59.23
CA GLU A 161 -18.61 14.37 -60.67
C GLU A 161 -18.21 12.98 -61.20
N ALA A 162 -19.02 12.43 -62.10
CA ALA A 162 -18.71 11.20 -62.81
C ALA A 162 -17.54 11.48 -63.77
N GLU A 163 -16.34 11.04 -63.40
CA GLU A 163 -15.20 10.95 -64.31
C GLU A 163 -15.62 10.22 -65.59
N SER A 164 -15.45 10.89 -66.72
CA SER A 164 -16.01 10.48 -68.01
C SER A 164 -15.59 9.07 -68.39
N LEU A 165 -16.57 8.19 -68.63
CA LEU A 165 -16.46 6.79 -69.06
C LEU A 165 -15.44 6.58 -70.21
N ASP A 166 -15.24 7.59 -71.05
CA ASP A 166 -14.30 7.56 -72.16
C ASP A 166 -12.81 7.54 -71.75
N GLN A 167 -12.46 7.97 -70.54
CA GLN A 167 -11.09 7.87 -70.01
C GLN A 167 -10.75 6.42 -69.58
N VAL A 168 -11.72 5.69 -69.03
CA VAL A 168 -11.55 4.30 -68.60
C VAL A 168 -11.46 3.35 -69.80
N VAL A 169 -12.20 3.65 -70.88
CA VAL A 169 -12.16 2.86 -72.13
C VAL A 169 -10.82 3.04 -72.87
N LYS A 170 -10.24 4.25 -72.85
CA LYS A 170 -8.92 4.53 -73.44
C LYS A 170 -7.74 3.87 -72.70
N LEU A 171 -7.86 3.64 -71.40
CA LEU A 171 -6.80 3.02 -70.59
C LEU A 171 -6.65 1.49 -70.80
N LYS A 172 -7.66 0.82 -71.39
CA LYS A 172 -7.69 -0.65 -71.50
C LYS A 172 -7.53 -1.21 -72.91
N ASN A 173 -7.33 -0.38 -73.95
CA ASN A 173 -7.07 -0.79 -75.35
C ASN A 173 -7.88 -2.04 -75.80
N LEU A 174 -9.20 -1.95 -75.71
CA LEU A 174 -10.12 -3.01 -76.12
C LEU A 174 -10.50 -2.85 -77.61
N PRO A 175 -10.56 -3.93 -78.42
CA PRO A 175 -11.00 -3.87 -79.82
C PRO A 175 -12.45 -3.36 -79.91
N GLY A 176 -12.75 -2.59 -80.97
CA GLY A 176 -13.95 -1.74 -81.09
C GLY A 176 -15.28 -2.47 -80.85
N ASP A 177 -15.35 -3.76 -81.18
CA ASP A 177 -16.59 -4.54 -81.16
C ASP A 177 -17.09 -4.88 -79.74
N GLN A 178 -16.25 -4.72 -78.71
CA GLN A 178 -16.62 -5.02 -77.31
C GLN A 178 -16.79 -3.78 -76.42
N GLN A 179 -16.54 -2.58 -76.95
CA GLN A 179 -16.65 -1.35 -76.16
C GLN A 179 -18.10 -1.01 -75.83
N ASP A 180 -19.03 -1.25 -76.75
CA ASP A 180 -20.45 -0.93 -76.55
C ASP A 180 -21.12 -1.85 -75.52
N ALA A 181 -20.76 -3.13 -75.50
CA ALA A 181 -21.22 -4.08 -74.49
C ALA A 181 -20.70 -3.75 -73.08
N PHE A 182 -19.47 -3.23 -72.98
CA PHE A 182 -18.92 -2.77 -71.70
C PHE A 182 -19.58 -1.47 -71.23
N LYS A 183 -19.81 -0.51 -72.15
CA LYS A 183 -20.51 0.74 -71.82
C LYS A 183 -21.95 0.48 -71.37
N SER A 184 -22.69 -0.43 -72.02
CA SER A 184 -24.04 -0.81 -71.61
C SER A 184 -24.06 -1.57 -70.28
N GLY A 185 -23.18 -2.55 -70.09
CA GLY A 185 -23.09 -3.30 -68.82
C GLY A 185 -22.68 -2.43 -67.63
N PHE A 186 -21.76 -1.48 -67.83
CA PHE A 186 -21.32 -0.55 -66.78
C PHE A 186 -22.42 0.44 -66.42
N THR A 187 -23.12 1.00 -67.40
CA THR A 187 -24.22 1.94 -67.15
C THR A 187 -25.40 1.25 -66.46
N GLU A 188 -25.76 0.04 -66.87
CA GLU A 188 -26.81 -0.74 -66.21
C GLU A 188 -26.43 -1.10 -64.76
N GLY A 189 -25.19 -1.54 -64.54
CA GLY A 189 -24.67 -1.84 -63.19
C GLY A 189 -24.62 -0.61 -62.28
N PHE A 190 -24.19 0.55 -62.80
CA PHE A 190 -24.12 1.79 -62.05
C PHE A 190 -25.51 2.33 -61.67
N MET A 191 -26.47 2.31 -62.61
CA MET A 191 -27.85 2.75 -62.35
C MET A 191 -28.56 1.84 -61.33
N LYS A 192 -28.30 0.53 -61.37
CA LYS A 192 -28.89 -0.42 -60.41
C LYS A 192 -28.30 -0.26 -59.00
N SER A 193 -27.02 0.12 -58.90
CA SER A 193 -26.33 0.44 -57.65
C SER A 193 -26.86 1.74 -56.99
N GLN A 194 -27.09 2.80 -57.79
CA GLN A 194 -27.69 4.05 -57.30
C GLN A 194 -29.14 3.86 -56.81
N ALA A 195 -29.94 3.05 -57.51
CA ALA A 195 -31.32 2.77 -57.08
C ALA A 195 -31.38 2.02 -55.73
N PHE A 196 -30.39 1.17 -55.43
CA PHE A 196 -30.32 0.43 -54.17
C PHE A 196 -29.88 1.33 -52.98
N THR A 197 -28.98 2.28 -53.22
CA THR A 197 -28.53 3.26 -52.22
C THR A 197 -29.60 4.30 -51.88
N GLN A 198 -30.44 4.72 -52.83
CA GLN A 198 -31.58 5.60 -52.54
C GLN A 198 -32.65 4.91 -51.68
N ARG A 199 -33.04 3.66 -51.99
CA ARG A 199 -34.07 2.93 -51.21
C ARG A 199 -33.67 2.69 -49.75
N THR A 200 -32.38 2.48 -49.49
CA THR A 200 -31.86 2.27 -48.13
C THR A 200 -31.79 3.57 -47.33
N GLN A 201 -31.44 4.70 -47.95
CA GLN A 201 -31.44 6.00 -47.28
C GLN A 201 -32.84 6.51 -46.93
N ASP A 202 -33.84 6.32 -47.79
CA ASP A 202 -35.21 6.76 -47.52
C ASP A 202 -35.88 5.96 -46.38
N SER A 203 -35.57 4.67 -46.27
CA SER A 203 -35.99 3.82 -45.15
C SER A 203 -35.39 4.27 -43.81
N LEU A 204 -34.09 4.63 -43.81
CA LEU A 204 -33.39 5.13 -42.63
C LEU A 204 -33.86 6.53 -42.21
N ARG A 205 -34.22 7.40 -43.16
CA ARG A 205 -34.82 8.71 -42.85
C ARG A 205 -36.21 8.56 -42.24
N ARG A 206 -37.06 7.68 -42.78
CA ARG A 206 -38.41 7.43 -42.23
C ARG A 206 -38.36 6.85 -40.83
N THR A 207 -37.49 5.87 -40.58
CA THR A 207 -37.31 5.26 -39.25
C THR A 207 -36.76 6.24 -38.22
N ARG A 208 -35.78 7.09 -38.59
CA ARG A 208 -35.29 8.16 -37.69
C ARG A 208 -36.35 9.20 -37.37
N LEU A 209 -37.18 9.57 -38.34
CA LEU A 209 -38.23 10.57 -38.13
C LEU A 209 -39.36 10.03 -37.23
N ILE A 210 -39.71 8.75 -37.37
CA ILE A 210 -40.67 8.07 -36.48
C ILE A 210 -40.14 8.00 -35.04
N LEU A 211 -38.86 7.65 -34.84
CA LEU A 211 -38.22 7.62 -33.52
C LEU A 211 -38.19 9.00 -32.86
N LEU A 212 -37.91 10.06 -33.63
CA LEU A 212 -37.90 11.43 -33.13
C LEU A 212 -39.30 11.91 -32.73
N VAL A 213 -40.33 11.56 -33.51
CA VAL A 213 -41.73 11.87 -33.18
C VAL A 213 -42.18 11.10 -31.94
N LEU A 214 -41.85 9.82 -31.80
CA LEU A 214 -42.14 9.03 -30.59
C LEU A 214 -41.47 9.60 -29.34
N LEU A 215 -40.23 10.10 -29.46
CA LEU A 215 -39.51 10.74 -28.37
C LEU A 215 -40.19 12.06 -27.95
N LEU A 216 -40.62 12.89 -28.91
CA LEU A 216 -41.34 14.13 -28.61
C LEU A 216 -42.72 13.88 -28.00
N VAL A 217 -43.45 12.86 -28.46
CA VAL A 217 -44.73 12.44 -27.87
C VAL A 217 -44.53 11.89 -26.45
N GLY A 218 -43.45 11.14 -26.20
CA GLY A 218 -43.09 10.66 -24.87
C GLY A 218 -42.80 11.81 -23.89
N ILE A 219 -42.02 12.81 -24.30
CA ILE A 219 -41.72 13.99 -23.49
C ILE A 219 -42.98 14.83 -23.23
N TYR A 220 -43.86 14.99 -24.23
CA TYR A 220 -45.13 15.69 -24.07
C TYR A 220 -46.12 14.93 -23.17
N GLY A 221 -46.13 13.59 -23.21
CA GLY A 221 -46.91 12.76 -22.31
C GLY A 221 -46.42 12.84 -20.85
N LEU A 222 -45.10 12.87 -20.66
CA LEU A 222 -44.47 13.05 -19.35
C LEU A 222 -44.75 14.43 -18.74
N SER A 223 -44.79 15.50 -19.55
CA SER A 223 -45.05 16.86 -19.03
C SER A 223 -46.49 17.11 -18.61
N ARG A 224 -47.45 16.27 -19.07
CA ARG A 224 -48.89 16.44 -18.78
C ARG A 224 -49.44 15.57 -17.65
N THR A 225 -48.64 14.67 -17.08
CA THR A 225 -49.06 13.86 -15.93
C THR A 225 -48.61 14.51 -14.61
N PRO A 226 -49.53 14.85 -13.69
CA PRO A 226 -49.16 15.53 -12.44
C PRO A 226 -48.59 14.58 -11.37
N PHE A 227 -48.18 13.36 -11.75
CA PHE A 227 -47.66 12.34 -10.84
C PHE A 227 -46.12 12.30 -10.78
N LEU A 228 -45.43 13.00 -11.69
CA LEU A 228 -43.96 13.11 -11.73
C LEU A 228 -43.44 14.48 -11.25
N SER A 229 -44.28 15.30 -10.61
CA SER A 229 -43.88 16.56 -9.97
C SER A 229 -43.25 16.37 -8.59
N VAL A 230 -43.10 15.12 -8.12
CA VAL A 230 -42.44 14.77 -6.85
C VAL A 230 -41.20 13.89 -7.11
N ARG A 231 -40.25 14.35 -7.93
CA ARG A 231 -38.82 13.96 -7.80
C ARG A 231 -37.80 14.69 -8.68
N PHE A 232 -38.17 15.74 -9.42
CA PHE A 232 -37.21 16.70 -9.97
C PHE A 232 -37.27 18.01 -9.19
N ARG A 233 -37.06 17.90 -7.87
CA ARG A 233 -36.53 19.03 -7.11
C ARG A 233 -35.09 19.15 -7.60
N THR A 234 -34.79 20.27 -8.24
CA THR A 234 -33.45 20.77 -8.52
C THR A 234 -32.45 20.22 -7.51
N THR A 235 -31.45 19.48 -8.00
CA THR A 235 -30.22 19.18 -7.29
C THR A 235 -29.47 20.49 -7.06
N SER A 236 -29.95 21.27 -6.10
CA SER A 236 -29.19 22.33 -5.44
C SER A 236 -28.24 21.64 -4.47
N GLY A 237 -27.34 20.81 -4.98
CA GLY A 237 -26.22 20.22 -4.22
C GLY A 237 -24.99 21.13 -4.18
N LEU A 238 -25.15 22.39 -4.62
CA LEU A 238 -24.09 23.41 -4.57
C LEU A 238 -23.97 24.10 -3.21
N ASP A 239 -25.02 24.07 -2.39
CA ASP A 239 -25.03 24.65 -1.04
C ASP A 239 -25.16 23.53 0.00
N SER A 240 -24.10 22.72 0.16
CA SER A 240 -23.87 22.10 1.46
C SER A 240 -23.39 23.21 2.39
N GLN A 241 -24.30 23.77 3.19
CA GLN A 241 -23.89 24.60 4.32
C GLN A 241 -23.07 23.70 5.24
N VAL A 242 -21.86 24.16 5.59
CA VAL A 242 -20.99 23.43 6.52
C VAL A 242 -21.45 23.82 7.91
N ASP A 243 -22.47 23.12 8.41
CA ASP A 243 -22.93 23.36 9.77
C ASP A 243 -21.77 23.13 10.75
N PRO A 244 -21.57 24.02 11.74
CA PRO A 244 -20.54 23.82 12.75
C PRO A 244 -20.84 22.51 13.47
N VAL A 245 -19.87 21.60 13.47
CA VAL A 245 -20.01 20.36 14.21
C VAL A 245 -20.11 20.75 15.68
N GLN A 246 -21.24 20.47 16.34
CA GLN A 246 -21.34 20.59 17.79
C GLN A 246 -20.44 19.51 18.40
N VAL A 247 -19.17 19.87 18.61
CA VAL A 247 -18.16 18.98 19.17
C VAL A 247 -18.53 18.78 20.64
N LYS A 248 -18.87 17.54 21.04
CA LYS A 248 -18.80 17.15 22.46
C LYS A 248 -17.43 17.59 22.98
N SER A 249 -17.39 18.41 24.03
CA SER A 249 -16.20 19.09 24.57
C SER A 249 -14.95 18.19 24.65
N VAL A 250 -14.16 18.15 23.57
CA VAL A 250 -12.83 17.55 23.59
C VAL A 250 -11.87 18.64 24.06
N THR A 251 -11.13 18.41 25.14
CA THR A 251 -10.14 19.34 25.69
C THR A 251 -8.74 18.74 25.59
N PHE A 252 -7.71 19.50 25.95
CA PHE A 252 -6.33 18.98 25.95
C PHE A 252 -6.11 17.81 26.92
N GLU A 253 -6.98 17.64 27.92
CA GLU A 253 -6.93 16.49 28.83
C GLU A 253 -7.16 15.16 28.09
N HIS A 254 -7.92 15.16 26.99
CA HIS A 254 -8.22 13.96 26.20
C HIS A 254 -7.11 13.57 25.22
N VAL A 255 -6.17 14.48 24.95
CA VAL A 255 -4.99 14.20 24.12
C VAL A 255 -3.87 13.76 25.07
N LYS A 256 -3.23 12.62 24.81
CA LYS A 256 -2.13 12.09 25.64
C LYS A 256 -0.89 11.84 24.77
N GLY A 257 0.31 12.01 25.33
CA GLY A 257 1.58 11.70 24.64
C GLY A 257 1.95 12.64 23.49
N ALA A 258 1.53 13.92 23.56
CA ALA A 258 1.82 14.94 22.55
C ALA A 258 2.08 16.31 23.22
N GLU A 259 2.89 16.30 24.27
CA GLU A 259 3.09 17.43 25.19
C GLU A 259 3.72 18.64 24.50
N GLU A 260 4.71 18.44 23.63
CA GLU A 260 5.34 19.51 22.87
C GLU A 260 4.33 20.21 21.95
N ALA A 261 3.55 19.43 21.21
CA ALA A 261 2.52 19.96 20.30
C ALA A 261 1.40 20.68 21.06
N LYS A 262 1.01 20.18 22.25
CA LYS A 262 0.05 20.88 23.12
C LYS A 262 0.58 22.22 23.62
N ASN A 263 1.85 22.26 24.06
CA ASN A 263 2.46 23.48 24.57
C ASN A 263 2.52 24.56 23.49
N GLU A 264 2.89 24.22 22.26
CA GLU A 264 2.87 25.17 21.13
C GLU A 264 1.45 25.67 20.82
N LEU A 265 0.45 24.80 20.90
CA LEU A 265 -0.95 25.17 20.65
C LEU A 265 -1.62 25.87 21.84
N GLN A 266 -1.03 25.82 23.04
CA GLN A 266 -1.55 26.49 24.23
C GLN A 266 -1.56 28.01 24.06
N ASP A 267 -0.53 28.56 23.41
CA ASP A 267 -0.43 29.99 23.10
C ASP A 267 -1.58 30.42 22.16
N VAL A 268 -1.94 29.56 21.22
CA VAL A 268 -3.04 29.78 20.27
C VAL A 268 -4.38 29.79 20.99
N VAL A 269 -4.58 28.84 21.92
CA VAL A 269 -5.78 28.79 22.76
C VAL A 269 -5.89 30.03 23.64
N GLU A 270 -4.79 30.47 24.27
CA GLU A 270 -4.80 31.67 25.10
C GLU A 270 -5.15 32.91 24.28
N PHE A 271 -4.66 33.00 23.04
CA PHE A 271 -5.02 34.06 22.12
C PHE A 271 -6.52 34.04 21.79
N LEU A 272 -7.08 32.87 21.46
CA LEU A 272 -8.51 32.74 21.15
C LEU A 272 -9.41 33.12 22.33
N ARG A 273 -9.02 32.76 23.56
CA ARG A 273 -9.74 33.15 24.79
C ARG A 273 -9.62 34.64 25.10
N ASN A 274 -8.42 35.22 24.97
CA ASN A 274 -8.11 36.60 25.39
C ASN A 274 -7.34 37.39 24.32
N PRO A 275 -7.93 37.72 23.17
CA PRO A 275 -7.23 38.36 22.05
C PRO A 275 -6.70 39.77 22.38
N GLN A 276 -7.34 40.47 23.33
CA GLN A 276 -6.93 41.81 23.75
C GLN A 276 -5.54 41.83 24.39
N LYS A 277 -5.20 40.81 25.19
CA LYS A 277 -3.91 40.70 25.89
C LYS A 277 -2.72 40.76 24.92
N PHE A 278 -2.87 40.09 23.78
CA PHE A 278 -1.83 40.05 22.74
C PHE A 278 -1.89 41.27 21.81
N THR A 279 -3.09 41.77 21.50
CA THR A 279 -3.27 42.95 20.63
C THR A 279 -2.64 44.21 21.24
N VAL A 280 -2.70 44.40 22.56
CA VAL A 280 -2.10 45.55 23.27
C VAL A 280 -0.58 45.61 23.08
N LEU A 281 0.08 44.45 23.00
CA LEU A 281 1.52 44.34 22.78
C LEU A 281 1.91 44.32 21.30
N GLY A 282 0.94 44.46 20.38
CA GLY A 282 1.15 44.37 18.94
C GLY A 282 1.36 42.95 18.42
N GLY A 283 1.06 41.93 19.24
CA GLY A 283 1.09 40.53 18.84
C GLY A 283 0.04 40.26 17.76
N LYS A 284 0.44 39.49 16.74
CA LYS A 284 -0.44 39.07 15.64
C LYS A 284 -0.71 37.58 15.74
N LEU A 285 -1.95 37.18 15.50
CA LEU A 285 -2.34 35.78 15.45
C LEU A 285 -1.72 35.11 14.21
N PRO A 286 -1.14 33.90 14.34
CA PRO A 286 -0.80 33.09 13.18
C PRO A 286 -2.07 32.82 12.38
N LYS A 287 -2.02 33.08 11.09
CA LYS A 287 -3.20 32.91 10.22
C LYS A 287 -3.52 31.43 10.02
N GLY A 288 -2.50 30.58 10.04
CA GLY A 288 -2.66 29.17 9.77
C GLY A 288 -1.61 28.32 10.46
N ILE A 289 -2.06 27.19 10.99
CA ILE A 289 -1.24 26.21 11.68
C ILE A 289 -1.25 24.93 10.86
N LEU A 290 -0.08 24.40 10.55
CA LEU A 290 0.07 23.12 9.85
C LEU A 290 0.52 22.05 10.86
N LEU A 291 -0.36 21.07 11.12
CA LEU A 291 -0.05 19.88 11.90
C LEU A 291 0.58 18.82 10.99
N ILE A 292 1.83 18.49 11.25
CA ILE A 292 2.63 17.56 10.44
C ILE A 292 2.91 16.31 11.26
N GLY A 293 2.64 15.13 10.72
CA GLY A 293 3.02 13.89 11.40
C GLY A 293 2.43 12.65 10.77
N PRO A 294 2.88 11.45 11.16
CA PRO A 294 2.35 10.21 10.61
C PRO A 294 0.84 10.05 10.85
N PRO A 295 0.14 9.21 10.08
CA PRO A 295 -1.26 8.93 10.29
C PRO A 295 -1.48 8.30 11.68
N GLY A 296 -2.64 8.54 12.29
CA GLY A 296 -2.99 7.94 13.59
C GLY A 296 -2.32 8.53 14.83
N THR A 297 -1.57 9.65 14.73
CA THR A 297 -0.98 10.35 15.90
C THR A 297 -1.94 11.30 16.62
N GLY A 298 -3.18 11.43 16.14
CA GLY A 298 -4.20 12.27 16.80
C GLY A 298 -4.22 13.73 16.33
N LYS A 299 -3.73 14.07 15.13
CA LYS A 299 -3.80 15.44 14.56
C LYS A 299 -5.21 16.02 14.59
N THR A 300 -6.20 15.27 14.12
CA THR A 300 -7.63 15.66 14.12
C THR A 300 -8.19 15.81 15.55
N LEU A 301 -7.74 14.95 16.47
CA LEU A 301 -8.13 15.03 17.89
C LEU A 301 -7.54 16.28 18.54
N LEU A 302 -6.29 16.61 18.24
CA LEU A 302 -5.58 17.78 18.73
C LEU A 302 -6.24 19.08 18.25
N ALA A 303 -6.60 19.16 16.96
CA ALA A 303 -7.31 20.32 16.43
C ALA A 303 -8.70 20.53 17.08
N ARG A 304 -9.44 19.44 17.33
CA ARG A 304 -10.70 19.49 18.10
C ARG A 304 -10.47 19.95 19.54
N ALA A 305 -9.37 19.51 20.16
CA ALA A 305 -8.99 19.91 21.52
C ALA A 305 -8.67 21.41 21.61
N VAL A 306 -8.00 21.99 20.61
CA VAL A 306 -7.74 23.45 20.55
C VAL A 306 -9.05 24.24 20.57
N ALA A 307 -10.02 23.85 19.74
CA ALA A 307 -11.31 24.54 19.67
C ALA A 307 -12.14 24.36 20.96
N GLY A 308 -12.16 23.14 21.51
CA GLY A 308 -12.87 22.85 22.76
C GLY A 308 -12.23 23.50 23.97
N GLU A 309 -10.91 23.64 24.02
CA GLU A 309 -10.21 24.39 25.06
C GLU A 309 -10.50 25.90 24.90
N ALA A 310 -10.50 26.44 23.69
CA ALA A 310 -10.84 27.85 23.48
C ALA A 310 -12.34 28.18 23.60
N ASP A 311 -13.22 27.18 23.69
CA ASP A 311 -14.68 27.30 23.66
C ASP A 311 -15.19 28.08 22.43
N VAL A 312 -14.67 27.73 21.26
CA VAL A 312 -15.01 28.35 19.97
C VAL A 312 -15.59 27.34 18.97
N PRO A 313 -16.45 27.76 18.01
CA PRO A 313 -16.95 26.89 16.96
C PRO A 313 -15.83 26.22 16.15
N PHE A 314 -16.06 24.95 15.80
CA PHE A 314 -15.13 24.12 15.02
C PHE A 314 -15.77 23.70 13.69
N PHE A 315 -15.19 24.18 12.59
CA PHE A 315 -15.56 23.77 11.24
C PHE A 315 -14.60 22.69 10.76
N TYR A 316 -15.14 21.55 10.37
CA TYR A 316 -14.36 20.42 9.84
C TYR A 316 -14.59 20.31 8.33
N ALA A 317 -13.51 20.18 7.57
CA ALA A 317 -13.56 19.80 6.16
C ALA A 317 -12.44 18.81 5.84
N SER A 318 -12.71 17.86 4.95
CA SER A 318 -11.65 16.99 4.42
C SER A 318 -11.08 17.60 3.15
N GLY A 319 -9.76 17.59 2.98
CA GLY A 319 -9.12 18.06 1.75
C GLY A 319 -9.67 17.36 0.51
N SER A 320 -9.93 16.06 0.62
CA SER A 320 -10.52 15.23 -0.43
C SER A 320 -11.93 15.68 -0.86
N GLU A 321 -12.67 16.42 -0.03
CA GLU A 321 -13.97 16.98 -0.39
C GLU A 321 -13.89 18.15 -1.38
N PHE A 322 -12.70 18.74 -1.56
CA PHE A 322 -12.49 19.82 -2.53
C PHE A 322 -11.86 19.36 -3.85
N ASP A 323 -11.42 18.10 -3.92
CA ASP A 323 -10.91 17.48 -5.15
C ASP A 323 -12.03 16.78 -5.92
N GLU A 324 -12.83 17.57 -6.65
CA GLU A 324 -13.95 17.05 -7.44
C GLU A 324 -13.71 17.10 -8.96
N MET A 325 -14.38 16.19 -9.67
CA MET A 325 -14.34 16.13 -11.14
C MET A 325 -14.96 17.37 -11.81
N PHE A 326 -15.84 18.08 -11.12
CA PHE A 326 -16.55 19.24 -11.65
C PHE A 326 -15.77 20.54 -11.41
N VAL A 327 -15.54 21.27 -12.50
CA VAL A 327 -14.77 22.52 -12.50
C VAL A 327 -15.42 23.56 -11.57
N GLY A 328 -14.62 24.12 -10.67
CA GLY A 328 -15.04 25.23 -9.82
C GLY A 328 -15.89 24.86 -8.60
N VAL A 329 -16.31 23.59 -8.45
CA VAL A 329 -17.10 23.17 -7.27
C VAL A 329 -16.23 23.24 -6.00
N GLY A 330 -15.00 22.70 -6.05
CA GLY A 330 -14.05 22.78 -4.92
C GLY A 330 -13.74 24.22 -4.51
N ALA A 331 -13.51 25.12 -5.47
CA ALA A 331 -13.30 26.54 -5.20
C ALA A 331 -14.55 27.21 -4.58
N SER A 332 -15.76 26.86 -5.01
CA SER A 332 -16.99 27.39 -4.42
C SER A 332 -17.18 26.94 -2.98
N ARG A 333 -16.90 25.66 -2.66
CA ARG A 333 -16.97 25.13 -1.30
C ARG A 333 -16.01 25.83 -0.35
N ILE A 334 -14.77 26.07 -0.79
CA ILE A 334 -13.80 26.84 0.00
C ILE A 334 -14.34 28.24 0.31
N ARG A 335 -14.89 28.96 -0.68
CA ARG A 335 -15.49 30.28 -0.43
C ARG A 335 -16.62 30.22 0.59
N ASN A 336 -17.51 29.23 0.47
CA ASN A 336 -18.64 29.06 1.37
C ASN A 336 -18.16 28.75 2.80
N LEU A 337 -17.21 27.82 2.96
CA LEU A 337 -16.59 27.48 4.24
C LEU A 337 -16.00 28.72 4.94
N PHE A 338 -15.20 29.51 4.21
CA PHE A 338 -14.59 30.72 4.77
C PHE A 338 -15.63 31.82 5.05
N LYS A 339 -16.70 31.92 4.26
CA LYS A 339 -17.80 32.87 4.50
C LYS A 339 -18.57 32.53 5.77
N GLU A 340 -18.88 31.25 5.99
CA GLU A 340 -19.56 30.76 7.20
C GLU A 340 -18.70 30.90 8.45
N ALA A 341 -17.41 30.58 8.35
CA ALA A 341 -16.45 30.77 9.43
C ALA A 341 -16.32 32.25 9.82
N LYS A 342 -16.20 33.17 8.85
CA LYS A 342 -16.16 34.61 9.10
C LYS A 342 -17.43 35.13 9.79
N ALA A 343 -18.59 34.53 9.52
CA ALA A 343 -19.85 34.90 10.17
C ALA A 343 -19.93 34.43 11.64
N ASN A 344 -19.17 33.40 12.01
CA ASN A 344 -19.17 32.78 13.34
C ASN A 344 -17.84 33.00 14.09
N ALA A 345 -17.08 34.04 13.75
CA ALA A 345 -15.81 34.34 14.42
C ALA A 345 -16.03 34.82 15.87
N PRO A 346 -15.14 34.46 16.83
CA PRO A 346 -13.92 33.68 16.65
C PRO A 346 -14.20 32.18 16.46
N CYS A 347 -13.49 31.52 15.53
CA CYS A 347 -13.69 30.10 15.23
C CYS A 347 -12.43 29.43 14.69
N VAL A 348 -12.43 28.10 14.67
CA VAL A 348 -11.36 27.27 14.08
C VAL A 348 -11.89 26.54 12.85
N ILE A 349 -11.18 26.67 11.73
CA ILE A 349 -11.38 25.87 10.52
C ILE A 349 -10.32 24.78 10.50
N PHE A 350 -10.71 23.51 10.47
CA PHE A 350 -9.80 22.38 10.33
C PHE A 350 -9.95 21.73 8.95
N ILE A 351 -8.84 21.61 8.23
CA ILE A 351 -8.74 20.92 6.94
C ILE A 351 -7.85 19.68 7.11
N ASP A 352 -8.47 18.49 7.13
CA ASP A 352 -7.72 17.23 7.15
C ASP A 352 -7.20 16.87 5.75
N GLU A 353 -6.22 15.97 5.65
CA GLU A 353 -5.66 15.50 4.36
C GLU A 353 -5.34 16.66 3.39
N LEU A 354 -4.68 17.72 3.89
CA LEU A 354 -4.40 18.92 3.11
C LEU A 354 -3.54 18.62 1.87
N ASP A 355 -2.80 17.52 1.87
CA ASP A 355 -2.02 17.02 0.73
C ASP A 355 -2.86 16.63 -0.49
N SER A 356 -4.12 16.23 -0.31
CA SER A 356 -5.05 15.95 -1.41
C SER A 356 -5.27 17.17 -2.32
N VAL A 357 -5.41 18.35 -1.70
CA VAL A 357 -5.62 19.61 -2.42
C VAL A 357 -4.34 20.38 -2.60
N GLY A 358 -3.41 20.32 -1.65
CA GLY A 358 -2.24 21.19 -1.55
C GLY A 358 -0.97 20.65 -2.20
N GLY A 359 -1.05 19.54 -2.94
CA GLY A 359 0.12 18.88 -3.53
C GLY A 359 0.95 19.76 -4.48
N LYS A 360 2.26 19.49 -4.54
CA LYS A 360 3.19 20.13 -5.46
C LYS A 360 2.69 20.02 -6.90
N ARG A 361 2.83 21.13 -7.62
CA ARG A 361 2.36 21.33 -9.00
C ARG A 361 2.96 20.28 -9.93
N ILE A 362 2.25 19.18 -10.16
CA ILE A 362 2.55 18.28 -11.26
C ILE A 362 1.65 18.72 -12.42
N GLU A 363 2.25 19.08 -13.55
CA GLU A 363 1.55 19.30 -14.81
C GLU A 363 0.99 17.97 -15.31
N SER A 364 -0.10 17.49 -14.70
CA SER A 364 -0.89 16.40 -15.25
C SER A 364 -1.90 16.99 -16.24
N PRO A 365 -1.87 16.59 -17.53
CA PRO A 365 -2.89 16.97 -18.51
C PRO A 365 -4.30 16.50 -18.14
N MET A 366 -4.42 15.55 -17.19
CA MET A 366 -5.69 14.96 -16.77
C MET A 366 -6.48 15.80 -15.77
N HIS A 367 -5.84 16.66 -14.95
CA HIS A 367 -6.50 17.42 -13.87
C HIS A 367 -6.04 18.88 -13.80
N PRO A 368 -6.40 19.74 -14.77
CA PRO A 368 -6.09 21.17 -14.72
C PRO A 368 -6.82 21.94 -13.59
N TYR A 369 -7.88 21.35 -13.02
CA TYR A 369 -8.83 22.02 -12.12
C TYR A 369 -8.44 22.01 -10.64
N SER A 370 -7.64 21.03 -10.20
CA SER A 370 -7.10 20.99 -8.83
C SER A 370 -6.36 22.30 -8.47
N ARG A 371 -5.72 22.93 -9.49
CA ARG A 371 -5.06 24.25 -9.36
C ARG A 371 -6.00 25.39 -8.97
N GLN A 372 -7.25 25.36 -9.44
CA GLN A 372 -8.22 26.43 -9.16
C GLN A 372 -8.62 26.42 -7.68
N THR A 373 -8.82 25.22 -7.12
CA THR A 373 -9.16 25.01 -5.72
C THR A 373 -8.06 25.51 -4.78
N ILE A 374 -6.79 25.17 -5.05
CA ILE A 374 -5.63 25.68 -4.27
C ILE A 374 -5.57 27.20 -4.30
N ASN A 375 -5.61 27.79 -5.50
CA ASN A 375 -5.50 29.24 -5.63
C ASN A 375 -6.64 29.97 -4.91
N GLN A 376 -7.82 29.35 -4.84
CA GLN A 376 -8.92 29.89 -4.05
C GLN A 376 -8.65 29.81 -2.55
N LEU A 377 -8.09 28.70 -2.04
CA LEU A 377 -7.66 28.60 -0.64
C LEU A 377 -6.63 29.68 -0.30
N LEU A 378 -5.62 29.86 -1.16
CA LEU A 378 -4.60 30.90 -0.99
C LEU A 378 -5.20 32.31 -0.97
N ALA A 379 -6.15 32.59 -1.87
CA ALA A 379 -6.84 33.87 -1.92
C ALA A 379 -7.68 34.14 -0.66
N GLU A 380 -8.37 33.13 -0.12
CA GLU A 380 -9.10 33.27 1.14
C GLU A 380 -8.15 33.47 2.33
N MET A 381 -7.02 32.76 2.38
CA MET A 381 -6.00 32.91 3.43
C MET A 381 -5.33 34.29 3.44
N ASP A 382 -5.01 34.80 2.26
CA ASP A 382 -4.44 36.15 2.12
C ASP A 382 -5.50 37.23 2.44
N GLY A 383 -6.79 36.92 2.24
CA GLY A 383 -7.91 37.85 2.31
C GLY A 383 -8.37 38.30 3.71
N PHE A 384 -8.14 37.52 4.77
CA PHE A 384 -8.58 37.91 6.12
C PHE A 384 -7.54 38.75 6.88
N LYS A 385 -8.02 39.74 7.67
CA LYS A 385 -7.16 40.53 8.56
C LYS A 385 -6.70 39.68 9.75
N PRO A 386 -5.47 39.86 10.28
CA PRO A 386 -4.94 39.06 11.40
C PRO A 386 -5.79 39.08 12.69
N ASN A 387 -6.69 40.05 12.84
CA ASN A 387 -7.50 40.23 14.05
C ASN A 387 -8.98 39.82 13.85
N GLU A 388 -9.32 39.13 12.76
CA GLU A 388 -10.69 38.63 12.53
C GLU A 388 -11.05 37.43 13.42
N GLY A 389 -10.10 36.85 14.16
CA GLY A 389 -10.35 35.77 15.12
C GLY A 389 -10.62 34.39 14.49
N VAL A 390 -10.29 34.23 13.20
CA VAL A 390 -10.41 32.96 12.47
C VAL A 390 -9.03 32.32 12.34
N ILE A 391 -8.92 31.05 12.75
CA ILE A 391 -7.68 30.26 12.63
C ILE A 391 -7.91 29.08 11.70
N VAL A 392 -7.00 28.88 10.75
CA VAL A 392 -7.01 27.73 9.86
C VAL A 392 -5.99 26.69 10.32
N ILE A 393 -6.42 25.50 10.69
CA ILE A 393 -5.55 24.38 11.05
C ILE A 393 -5.59 23.36 9.90
N GLY A 394 -4.46 23.12 9.24
CA GLY A 394 -4.31 22.07 8.24
C GLY A 394 -3.60 20.86 8.82
N ALA A 395 -4.00 19.65 8.48
CA ALA A 395 -3.26 18.43 8.82
C ALA A 395 -2.70 17.75 7.57
N THR A 396 -1.46 17.27 7.63
CA THR A 396 -0.83 16.50 6.56
C THR A 396 0.07 15.40 7.11
N ASN A 397 0.20 14.31 6.35
CA ASN A 397 1.18 13.27 6.61
C ASN A 397 2.53 13.56 5.94
N PHE A 398 2.54 14.37 4.88
CA PHE A 398 3.69 14.63 4.02
C PHE A 398 3.85 16.13 3.78
N ALA A 399 4.58 16.81 4.66
CA ALA A 399 4.81 18.26 4.52
C ALA A 399 5.59 18.58 3.24
N GLU A 400 6.52 17.71 2.85
CA GLU A 400 7.33 17.85 1.63
C GLU A 400 6.52 17.70 0.34
N ALA A 401 5.33 17.11 0.39
CA ALA A 401 4.45 16.97 -0.77
C ALA A 401 3.66 18.26 -1.05
N LEU A 402 3.56 19.18 -0.10
CA LEU A 402 2.77 20.41 -0.23
C LEU A 402 3.45 21.48 -1.10
N ASP A 403 2.65 22.31 -1.76
CA ASP A 403 3.12 23.50 -2.48
C ASP A 403 3.72 24.50 -1.47
N ASN A 404 4.94 24.95 -1.75
CA ASN A 404 5.64 25.99 -0.99
C ASN A 404 4.83 27.29 -0.84
N ALA A 405 3.85 27.53 -1.73
CA ALA A 405 2.91 28.63 -1.62
C ALA A 405 2.07 28.55 -0.33
N LEU A 406 1.65 27.36 0.11
CA LEU A 406 0.83 27.19 1.32
C LEU A 406 1.63 27.47 2.60
N ILE A 407 2.91 27.10 2.62
CA ILE A 407 3.80 27.18 3.78
C ILE A 407 4.44 28.58 3.94
N ARG A 408 4.14 29.52 3.04
CA ARG A 408 4.70 30.87 3.08
C ARG A 408 4.16 31.66 4.29
N PRO A 409 4.99 32.51 4.95
CA PRO A 409 4.51 33.39 6.02
C PRO A 409 3.27 34.19 5.62
N GLY A 410 2.27 34.23 6.50
CA GLY A 410 0.96 34.82 6.25
C GLY A 410 -0.11 33.83 5.78
N ARG A 411 0.22 32.54 5.65
CA ARG A 411 -0.71 31.43 5.36
C ARG A 411 -0.58 30.38 6.45
N PHE A 412 0.04 29.22 6.17
CA PHE A 412 0.45 28.28 7.21
C PHE A 412 1.83 28.69 7.74
N ASP A 413 1.84 29.72 8.57
CA ASP A 413 3.04 30.33 9.14
C ASP A 413 3.59 29.56 10.34
N MET A 414 2.73 28.87 11.08
CA MET A 414 3.12 27.99 12.18
C MET A 414 3.08 26.53 11.74
N GLN A 415 4.16 25.79 11.99
CA GLN A 415 4.25 24.36 11.71
C GLN A 415 4.49 23.62 13.02
N VAL A 416 3.54 22.76 13.39
CA VAL A 416 3.61 21.96 14.62
C VAL A 416 3.79 20.51 14.21
N THR A 417 4.89 19.90 14.65
CA THR A 417 5.13 18.48 14.38
C THR A 417 4.49 17.63 15.47
N VAL A 418 3.68 16.66 15.08
CA VAL A 418 3.06 15.66 15.97
C VAL A 418 3.73 14.31 15.71
N PRO A 419 4.82 14.00 16.42
CA PRO A 419 5.57 12.76 16.22
C PRO A 419 4.77 11.54 16.73
N ARG A 420 5.35 10.35 16.52
CA ARG A 420 4.86 9.14 17.20
C ARG A 420 5.15 9.29 18.71
N PRO A 421 4.28 8.74 19.59
CA PRO A 421 4.46 8.85 21.03
C PRO A 421 5.65 8.02 21.54
N ASP A 422 6.41 8.59 22.48
CA ASP A 422 7.46 7.91 23.25
C ASP A 422 6.87 6.90 24.26
N VAL A 423 7.70 6.09 24.93
CA VAL A 423 7.24 5.12 25.97
C VAL A 423 6.27 5.75 26.98
N LYS A 424 6.58 6.95 27.48
CA LYS A 424 5.72 7.67 28.43
C LYS A 424 4.38 8.04 27.80
N GLY A 425 4.42 8.63 26.61
CA GLY A 425 3.21 8.97 25.85
C GLY A 425 2.35 7.75 25.54
N ARG A 426 2.96 6.63 25.11
CA ARG A 426 2.26 5.35 24.88
C ARG A 426 1.62 4.82 26.15
N THR A 427 2.31 4.92 27.29
CA THR A 427 1.79 4.51 28.60
C THR A 427 0.57 5.35 28.99
N GLU A 428 0.62 6.67 28.80
CA GLU A 428 -0.52 7.56 29.06
C GLU A 428 -1.72 7.29 28.14
N ILE A 429 -1.46 7.08 26.84
CA ILE A 429 -2.47 6.71 25.85
C ILE A 429 -3.13 5.37 26.23
N LEU A 430 -2.33 4.35 26.55
CA LEU A 430 -2.83 3.05 26.99
C LEU A 430 -3.68 3.17 28.25
N ASN A 431 -3.20 3.88 29.28
CA ASN A 431 -3.96 4.11 30.50
C ASN A 431 -5.30 4.81 30.24
N TRP A 432 -5.33 5.79 29.33
CA TRP A 432 -6.55 6.48 28.93
C TRP A 432 -7.59 5.55 28.30
N TYR A 433 -7.16 4.66 27.40
CA TYR A 433 -8.07 3.70 26.77
C TYR A 433 -8.44 2.53 27.69
N LEU A 434 -7.53 2.10 28.57
CA LEU A 434 -7.79 1.08 29.58
C LEU A 434 -8.86 1.52 30.59
N GLN A 435 -8.93 2.81 30.94
CA GLN A 435 -9.99 3.35 31.80
C GLN A 435 -11.40 3.25 31.19
N LYS A 436 -11.52 3.11 29.87
CA LYS A 436 -12.80 2.98 29.17
C LYS A 436 -13.33 1.54 29.15
N ILE A 437 -12.52 0.56 29.56
CA ILE A 437 -12.85 -0.86 29.56
C ILE A 437 -12.69 -1.46 30.97
N LYS A 438 -13.23 -2.66 31.18
CA LYS A 438 -13.03 -3.39 32.43
C LYS A 438 -11.71 -4.16 32.38
N VAL A 439 -10.74 -3.72 33.16
CA VAL A 439 -9.37 -4.28 33.20
C VAL A 439 -9.03 -4.80 34.59
N ASP A 440 -8.20 -5.84 34.68
CA ASP A 440 -7.63 -6.32 35.93
C ASP A 440 -6.66 -5.26 36.54
N PRO A 441 -6.77 -4.92 37.84
CA PRO A 441 -5.86 -3.98 38.51
C PRO A 441 -4.37 -4.33 38.43
N ASN A 442 -4.02 -5.59 38.17
CA ASN A 442 -2.64 -6.07 38.05
C ASN A 442 -2.01 -5.77 36.68
N VAL A 443 -2.76 -5.20 35.73
CA VAL A 443 -2.24 -4.86 34.39
C VAL A 443 -1.26 -3.69 34.49
N ASN A 444 -0.04 -3.91 34.02
CA ASN A 444 0.96 -2.86 33.88
C ASN A 444 1.09 -2.41 32.42
N ALA A 445 0.54 -1.22 32.11
CA ALA A 445 0.59 -0.62 30.78
C ALA A 445 2.02 -0.32 30.28
N GLU A 446 2.99 -0.13 31.19
CA GLU A 446 4.39 0.17 30.84
C GLU A 446 5.06 -1.01 30.12
N ILE A 447 4.70 -2.25 30.46
CA ILE A 447 5.23 -3.46 29.79
C ILE A 447 4.74 -3.51 28.35
N ILE A 448 3.45 -3.22 28.12
CA ILE A 448 2.88 -3.16 26.77
C ILE A 448 3.50 -1.99 25.99
N ALA A 449 3.62 -0.81 26.61
CA ALA A 449 4.19 0.38 25.96
C ALA A 449 5.63 0.16 25.46
N ARG A 450 6.46 -0.55 26.23
CA ARG A 450 7.82 -0.94 25.81
C ARG A 450 7.82 -1.95 24.66
N GLY A 451 6.80 -2.80 24.57
CA GLY A 451 6.65 -3.80 23.51
C GLY A 451 6.01 -3.29 22.22
N THR A 452 5.49 -2.05 22.22
CA THR A 452 4.80 -1.41 21.09
C THR A 452 5.60 -0.23 20.55
N VAL A 453 6.91 -0.41 20.36
CA VAL A 453 7.79 0.65 19.83
C VAL A 453 7.31 1.07 18.44
N GLY A 454 7.17 2.38 18.26
CA GLY A 454 6.72 2.95 16.99
C GLY A 454 5.22 2.86 16.73
N PHE A 455 4.41 2.37 17.69
CA PHE A 455 2.95 2.42 17.56
C PHE A 455 2.43 3.85 17.66
N THR A 456 1.41 4.15 16.87
CA THR A 456 0.64 5.39 16.89
C THR A 456 -0.50 5.31 17.91
N GLY A 457 -1.11 6.45 18.26
CA GLY A 457 -2.24 6.47 19.21
C GLY A 457 -3.42 5.63 18.73
N ALA A 458 -3.70 5.64 17.42
CA ALA A 458 -4.75 4.81 16.80
C ALA A 458 -4.44 3.31 16.87
N GLU A 459 -3.18 2.91 16.72
CA GLU A 459 -2.78 1.50 16.85
C GLU A 459 -2.88 1.02 18.31
N LEU A 460 -2.56 1.88 19.28
CA LEU A 460 -2.74 1.58 20.71
C LEU A 460 -4.23 1.46 21.10
N GLU A 461 -5.08 2.33 20.57
CA GLU A 461 -6.54 2.21 20.72
C GLU A 461 -7.04 0.88 20.17
N ASN A 462 -6.60 0.51 18.96
CA ASN A 462 -6.95 -0.76 18.35
C ASN A 462 -6.43 -1.94 19.17
N LEU A 463 -5.21 -1.88 19.74
CA LEU A 463 -4.67 -2.93 20.61
C LEU A 463 -5.58 -3.19 21.81
N VAL A 464 -5.99 -2.12 22.52
CA VAL A 464 -6.89 -2.24 23.67
C VAL A 464 -8.26 -2.80 23.26
N ASN A 465 -8.79 -2.34 22.12
CA ASN A 465 -10.05 -2.86 21.58
C ASN A 465 -9.97 -4.35 21.21
N GLN A 466 -8.89 -4.78 20.56
CA GLN A 466 -8.66 -6.21 20.24
C GLN A 466 -8.56 -7.06 21.51
N ALA A 467 -7.95 -6.53 22.58
CA ALA A 467 -7.84 -7.24 23.85
C ALA A 467 -9.21 -7.41 24.53
N ALA A 468 -10.04 -6.37 24.50
CA ALA A 468 -11.41 -6.44 25.00
C ALA A 468 -12.27 -7.44 24.21
N LEU A 469 -12.15 -7.44 22.87
CA LEU A 469 -12.83 -8.42 22.02
C LEU A 469 -12.36 -9.85 22.30
N LYS A 470 -11.06 -10.05 22.53
CA LYS A 470 -10.50 -11.36 22.87
C LYS A 470 -11.03 -11.86 24.22
N ALA A 471 -11.03 -11.01 25.24
CA ALA A 471 -11.59 -11.33 26.56
C ALA A 471 -13.07 -11.71 26.46
N ALA A 472 -13.86 -10.96 25.66
CA ALA A 472 -15.26 -11.26 25.43
C ALA A 472 -15.50 -12.61 24.72
N VAL A 473 -14.67 -12.94 23.72
CA VAL A 473 -14.72 -14.23 23.02
C VAL A 473 -14.37 -15.40 23.96
N ASP A 474 -13.42 -15.19 24.87
CA ASP A 474 -13.00 -16.19 25.86
C ASP A 474 -13.94 -16.28 27.06
N GLY A 475 -14.97 -15.42 27.13
CA GLY A 475 -15.94 -15.39 28.23
C GLY A 475 -15.36 -14.85 29.55
N LEU A 476 -14.33 -14.01 29.48
CA LEU A 476 -13.71 -13.36 30.65
C LEU A 476 -14.46 -12.07 31.01
N ASP A 477 -14.62 -11.81 32.31
CA ASP A 477 -15.27 -10.60 32.82
C ASP A 477 -14.36 -9.36 32.82
N LEU A 478 -13.04 -9.58 32.89
CA LEU A 478 -11.99 -8.57 32.97
C LEU A 478 -10.91 -8.86 31.93
N VAL A 479 -10.36 -7.80 31.32
CA VAL A 479 -9.19 -7.90 30.44
C VAL A 479 -7.93 -8.04 31.31
N THR A 480 -7.16 -9.10 31.10
CA THR A 480 -5.89 -9.33 31.81
C THR A 480 -4.69 -9.01 30.91
N MET A 481 -3.48 -9.12 31.48
CA MET A 481 -2.24 -8.92 30.72
C MET A 481 -2.12 -9.90 29.54
N LYS A 482 -2.67 -11.11 29.66
CA LYS A 482 -2.60 -12.14 28.61
C LYS A 482 -3.33 -11.70 27.34
N GLU A 483 -4.50 -11.08 27.46
CA GLU A 483 -5.28 -10.62 26.30
C GLU A 483 -4.63 -9.38 25.64
N LEU A 484 -3.98 -8.52 26.42
CA LEU A 484 -3.21 -7.38 25.90
C LEU A 484 -1.97 -7.85 25.13
N GLU A 485 -1.22 -8.81 25.68
CA GLU A 485 -0.07 -9.40 24.98
C GLU A 485 -0.50 -10.17 23.72
N PHE A 486 -1.59 -10.94 23.79
CA PHE A 486 -2.16 -11.60 22.62
C PHE A 486 -2.51 -10.59 21.51
N SER A 487 -3.09 -9.45 21.89
CA SER A 487 -3.50 -8.41 20.95
C SER A 487 -2.31 -7.68 20.35
N LYS A 488 -1.28 -7.41 21.15
CA LYS A 488 0.02 -6.90 20.69
C LYS A 488 0.61 -7.83 19.64
N ASP A 489 0.72 -9.12 19.94
CA ASP A 489 1.31 -10.11 19.03
C ASP A 489 0.47 -10.27 17.76
N LYS A 490 -0.86 -10.22 17.89
CA LYS A 490 -1.77 -10.27 16.75
C LYS A 490 -1.59 -9.09 15.80
N ILE A 491 -1.34 -7.89 16.32
CA ILE A 491 -1.09 -6.69 15.50
C ILE A 491 0.30 -6.76 14.85
N LEU A 492 1.32 -7.19 15.59
CA LEU A 492 2.70 -7.27 15.10
C LEU A 492 2.93 -8.40 14.09
N MET A 493 2.40 -9.60 14.36
CA MET A 493 2.73 -10.84 13.64
C MET A 493 1.55 -11.42 12.85
N GLY A 494 0.34 -10.90 13.09
CA GLY A 494 -0.89 -11.45 12.54
C GLY A 494 -1.56 -12.50 13.44
N PRO A 495 -2.73 -13.02 13.02
CA PRO A 495 -3.49 -13.97 13.81
C PRO A 495 -2.77 -15.32 13.96
N GLU A 496 -3.00 -15.96 15.10
CA GLU A 496 -2.50 -17.30 15.40
C GLU A 496 -3.23 -18.36 14.57
N ARG A 497 -2.47 -19.29 13.99
CA ARG A 497 -3.00 -20.32 13.09
C ARG A 497 -3.10 -21.69 13.78
N LYS A 498 -4.02 -21.82 14.73
CA LYS A 498 -4.23 -23.07 15.49
C LYS A 498 -4.65 -24.28 14.64
N SER A 499 -5.22 -24.05 13.46
CA SER A 499 -5.68 -25.12 12.56
C SER A 499 -4.58 -25.71 11.69
N VAL A 500 -3.36 -25.17 11.72
CA VAL A 500 -2.25 -25.70 10.91
C VAL A 500 -1.66 -26.88 11.65
N GLU A 501 -1.92 -28.09 11.15
CA GLU A 501 -1.20 -29.27 11.59
C GLU A 501 0.24 -29.19 11.08
N ILE A 502 1.18 -28.97 12.00
CA ILE A 502 2.61 -28.96 11.71
C ILE A 502 3.16 -30.35 12.00
N ASP A 503 3.87 -30.93 11.04
CA ASP A 503 4.58 -32.19 11.22
C ASP A 503 5.49 -32.12 12.46
N LYS A 504 5.54 -33.21 13.24
CA LYS A 504 6.37 -33.27 14.46
C LYS A 504 7.83 -32.90 14.19
N LYS A 505 8.37 -33.31 13.04
CA LYS A 505 9.74 -32.96 12.62
C LYS A 505 9.90 -31.46 12.40
N ASN A 506 8.95 -30.81 11.72
CA ASN A 506 9.00 -29.37 11.50
C ASN A 506 8.83 -28.59 12.81
N LYS A 507 7.93 -29.04 13.69
CA LYS A 507 7.78 -28.47 15.03
C LYS A 507 9.08 -28.57 15.85
N GLN A 508 9.77 -29.71 15.75
CA GLN A 508 11.09 -29.91 16.36
C GLN A 508 12.13 -28.94 15.79
N ILE A 509 12.23 -28.83 14.46
CA ILE A 509 13.15 -27.88 13.82
C ILE A 509 12.89 -26.45 14.28
N THR A 510 11.63 -26.01 14.28
CA THR A 510 11.24 -24.68 14.77
C THR A 510 11.62 -24.49 16.23
N ALA A 511 11.41 -25.48 17.11
CA ALA A 511 11.81 -25.36 18.51
C ALA A 511 13.33 -25.19 18.69
N TYR A 512 14.15 -25.92 17.94
CA TYR A 512 15.61 -25.74 17.96
C TYR A 512 16.03 -24.40 17.36
N HIS A 513 15.33 -23.94 16.33
CA HIS A 513 15.55 -22.64 15.69
C HIS A 513 15.26 -21.48 16.66
N GLU A 514 14.07 -21.43 17.26
CA GLU A 514 13.68 -20.36 18.19
C GLU A 514 14.51 -20.39 19.48
N SER A 515 14.82 -21.58 20.01
CA SER A 515 15.75 -21.68 21.14
C SER A 515 17.16 -21.21 20.78
N GLY A 516 17.58 -21.36 19.52
CA GLY A 516 18.84 -20.80 19.02
C GLY A 516 18.90 -19.29 19.14
N HIS A 517 17.86 -18.59 18.69
CA HIS A 517 17.72 -17.14 18.88
C HIS A 517 17.72 -16.76 20.36
N ALA A 518 16.96 -17.48 21.19
CA ALA A 518 16.84 -17.19 22.61
C ALA A 518 18.19 -17.37 23.36
N ILE A 519 18.92 -18.45 23.13
CA ILE A 519 20.22 -18.67 23.79
C ILE A 519 21.24 -17.61 23.38
N VAL A 520 21.32 -17.29 22.09
CA VAL A 520 22.25 -16.25 21.61
C VAL A 520 21.88 -14.89 22.19
N ALA A 521 20.59 -14.53 22.24
CA ALA A 521 20.14 -13.26 22.83
C ALA A 521 20.40 -13.19 24.34
N TYR A 522 20.32 -14.31 25.05
CA TYR A 522 20.51 -14.35 26.51
C TYR A 522 21.98 -14.18 26.92
N TYR A 523 22.91 -14.82 26.20
CA TYR A 523 24.33 -14.82 26.56
C TYR A 523 25.16 -13.74 25.85
N THR A 524 24.65 -13.14 24.77
CA THR A 524 25.37 -12.08 24.06
C THR A 524 25.28 -10.78 24.85
N LYS A 525 26.45 -10.21 25.18
CA LYS A 525 26.52 -8.90 25.83
C LYS A 525 25.93 -7.83 24.90
N ASP A 526 25.19 -6.88 25.48
CA ASP A 526 24.55 -5.76 24.77
C ASP A 526 23.41 -6.17 23.81
N ALA A 527 23.01 -7.47 23.80
CA ALA A 527 21.79 -7.91 23.12
C ALA A 527 20.53 -7.40 23.84
N MET A 528 19.43 -7.27 23.09
CA MET A 528 18.16 -6.87 23.68
C MET A 528 17.62 -7.99 24.58
N PRO A 529 17.09 -7.65 25.78
CA PRO A 529 16.52 -8.64 26.68
C PRO A 529 15.36 -9.41 26.04
N ILE A 530 15.35 -10.73 26.25
CA ILE A 530 14.28 -11.60 25.78
C ILE A 530 13.03 -11.35 26.63
N ASN A 531 11.88 -11.30 25.96
CA ASN A 531 10.57 -11.20 26.61
C ASN A 531 9.77 -12.49 26.51
N LYS A 532 9.76 -13.13 25.34
CA LYS A 532 8.96 -14.33 25.08
C LYS A 532 9.52 -15.12 23.90
N ALA A 533 9.44 -16.44 23.96
CA ALA A 533 9.71 -17.34 22.84
C ALA A 533 8.49 -18.23 22.58
N THR A 534 8.09 -18.38 21.32
CA THR A 534 6.95 -19.23 20.95
C THR A 534 7.21 -19.99 19.66
N ILE A 535 6.73 -21.23 19.60
CA ILE A 535 6.74 -22.08 18.40
C ILE A 535 5.33 -22.18 17.77
N MET A 536 4.42 -21.29 18.17
CA MET A 536 3.07 -21.23 17.63
C MET A 536 3.06 -20.41 16.34
N PRO A 537 2.51 -20.96 15.23
CA PRO A 537 2.52 -20.27 13.95
C PRO A 537 1.64 -19.01 13.99
N ARG A 538 2.21 -17.88 13.58
CA ARG A 538 1.52 -16.58 13.48
C ARG A 538 1.77 -15.96 12.12
N GLY A 539 0.69 -15.63 11.41
CA GLY A 539 0.80 -15.10 10.05
C GLY A 539 1.70 -15.98 9.15
N PRO A 540 2.80 -15.44 8.58
CA PRO A 540 3.76 -16.20 7.78
C PRO A 540 4.86 -16.91 8.59
N THR A 541 5.02 -16.63 9.89
CA THR A 541 6.10 -17.21 10.72
C THR A 541 5.64 -18.48 11.45
N LEU A 542 6.56 -19.45 11.60
CA LEU A 542 6.29 -20.71 12.30
C LEU A 542 6.59 -20.62 13.81
N GLY A 543 7.50 -19.74 14.19
CA GLY A 543 7.86 -19.40 15.56
C GLY A 543 8.34 -17.95 15.62
N HIS A 544 8.57 -17.46 16.83
CA HIS A 544 9.18 -16.15 17.05
C HIS A 544 9.75 -15.99 18.46
N VAL A 545 10.90 -15.32 18.56
CA VAL A 545 11.45 -14.77 19.81
C VAL A 545 11.26 -13.26 19.86
N SER A 546 10.42 -12.82 20.79
CA SER A 546 10.18 -11.41 21.08
C SER A 546 11.21 -10.89 22.09
N MET A 547 11.89 -9.82 21.73
CA MET A 547 12.78 -9.04 22.59
C MET A 547 12.05 -7.76 23.05
N LEU A 548 12.33 -7.32 24.29
CA LEU A 548 11.73 -6.11 24.87
C LEU A 548 12.84 -5.13 25.28
N PRO A 549 12.91 -3.94 24.66
CA PRO A 549 13.85 -2.92 25.08
C PRO A 549 13.48 -2.35 26.44
N GLU A 550 14.48 -1.92 27.21
CA GLU A 550 14.24 -1.22 28.48
C GLU A 550 13.66 0.17 28.26
N ASN A 551 14.15 0.88 27.24
CA ASN A 551 13.74 2.24 26.85
C ASN A 551 13.74 2.38 25.33
N ASP A 552 13.01 3.36 24.80
CA ASP A 552 13.12 3.75 23.39
C ASP A 552 14.54 4.27 23.12
N GLN A 553 15.28 3.59 22.24
CA GLN A 553 16.64 3.97 21.89
C GLN A 553 16.62 4.84 20.62
N TRP A 554 17.19 6.04 20.70
CA TRP A 554 17.37 6.92 19.52
C TRP A 554 18.63 6.59 18.73
N SER A 555 19.60 5.90 19.32
CA SER A 555 20.88 5.57 18.70
C SER A 555 21.39 4.23 19.20
N GLU A 556 22.00 3.47 18.29
CA GLU A 556 22.53 2.14 18.58
C GLU A 556 24.05 2.13 18.42
N THR A 557 24.73 1.46 19.34
CA THR A 557 26.17 1.28 19.30
C THR A 557 26.57 0.16 18.34
N ARG A 558 27.82 0.18 17.88
CA ARG A 558 28.38 -0.91 17.05
C ARG A 558 28.25 -2.28 17.74
N ALA A 559 28.42 -2.34 19.06
CA ALA A 559 28.29 -3.58 19.82
C ALA A 559 26.86 -4.13 19.79
N GLN A 560 25.85 -3.26 19.98
CA GLN A 560 24.44 -3.65 19.89
C GLN A 560 24.05 -4.13 18.49
N LEU A 561 24.53 -3.46 17.43
CA LEU A 561 24.27 -3.89 16.05
C LEU A 561 24.89 -5.26 15.75
N LEU A 562 26.11 -5.51 16.25
CA LEU A 562 26.74 -6.83 16.15
C LEU A 562 25.97 -7.89 16.95
N ALA A 563 25.50 -7.55 18.15
CA ALA A 563 24.67 -8.45 18.96
C ALA A 563 23.36 -8.81 18.26
N GLN A 564 22.69 -7.83 17.62
CA GLN A 564 21.49 -8.10 16.81
C GLN A 564 21.78 -9.03 15.64
N MET A 565 22.91 -8.82 14.94
CA MET A 565 23.33 -9.74 13.88
C MET A 565 23.60 -11.15 14.41
N ASP A 566 24.28 -11.27 15.55
CA ASP A 566 24.58 -12.57 16.18
C ASP A 566 23.28 -13.30 16.52
N VAL A 567 22.29 -12.60 17.10
CA VAL A 567 20.96 -13.15 17.37
C VAL A 567 20.27 -13.61 16.10
N SER A 568 20.27 -12.81 15.03
CA SER A 568 19.69 -13.21 13.73
C SER A 568 20.34 -14.48 13.15
N MET A 569 21.63 -14.73 13.40
CA MET A 569 22.27 -15.97 12.94
C MET A 569 21.94 -17.20 13.81
N GLY A 570 21.43 -16.99 15.02
CA GLY A 570 21.22 -18.04 16.03
C GLY A 570 20.33 -19.19 15.56
N GLY A 571 19.20 -18.89 14.91
CA GLY A 571 18.25 -19.91 14.43
C GLY A 571 18.85 -20.83 13.38
N ARG A 572 19.51 -20.27 12.35
CA ARG A 572 20.20 -21.06 11.33
C ARG A 572 21.31 -21.93 11.93
N VAL A 573 22.14 -21.35 12.78
CA VAL A 573 23.28 -22.05 13.39
C VAL A 573 22.80 -23.21 14.27
N ALA A 574 21.71 -23.01 15.01
CA ALA A 574 21.09 -24.06 15.80
C ALA A 574 20.61 -25.24 14.94
N GLU A 575 19.99 -24.96 13.78
CA GLU A 575 19.60 -26.01 12.83
C GLU A 575 20.83 -26.80 12.33
N GLU A 576 21.88 -26.09 11.91
CA GLU A 576 23.10 -26.70 11.40
C GLU A 576 23.76 -27.63 12.43
N LEU A 577 23.86 -27.18 13.70
CA LEU A 577 24.53 -27.95 14.76
C LEU A 577 23.77 -29.22 15.16
N ILE A 578 22.44 -29.20 15.11
CA ILE A 578 21.60 -30.30 15.58
C ILE A 578 21.22 -31.26 14.44
N PHE A 579 20.86 -30.73 13.28
CA PHE A 579 20.37 -31.54 12.14
C PHE A 579 21.42 -31.77 11.06
N GLY A 580 22.52 -31.02 11.05
CA GLY A 580 23.58 -31.10 10.05
C GLY A 580 23.32 -30.25 8.80
N ASP A 581 24.36 -30.12 7.96
CA ASP A 581 24.37 -29.20 6.81
C ASP A 581 23.28 -29.50 5.76
N ASP A 582 22.96 -30.78 5.56
CA ASP A 582 21.99 -31.21 4.55
C ASP A 582 20.52 -30.92 4.93
N TYR A 583 20.26 -30.65 6.22
CA TYR A 583 18.90 -30.46 6.77
C TYR A 583 18.61 -29.00 7.16
N ILE A 584 19.44 -28.09 6.69
CA ILE A 584 19.27 -26.65 6.81
C ILE A 584 17.98 -26.21 6.07
N THR A 585 17.07 -25.52 6.76
CA THR A 585 15.75 -25.19 6.19
C THR A 585 15.70 -23.85 5.45
N THR A 586 14.61 -23.56 4.76
CA THR A 586 14.35 -22.23 4.19
C THR A 586 13.81 -21.22 5.21
N GLY A 587 13.56 -21.63 6.46
CA GLY A 587 12.92 -20.82 7.50
C GLY A 587 13.75 -19.62 7.95
N ALA A 588 15.08 -19.71 7.91
CA ALA A 588 15.99 -18.64 8.35
C ALA A 588 16.11 -17.45 7.36
N SER A 589 15.35 -17.43 6.26
CA SER A 589 15.50 -16.41 5.21
C SER A 589 15.26 -14.99 5.71
N SER A 590 14.25 -14.78 6.57
CA SER A 590 13.95 -13.49 7.17
C SER A 590 15.07 -13.00 8.08
N ASP A 591 15.75 -13.91 8.78
CA ASP A 591 16.81 -13.55 9.73
C ASP A 591 18.07 -13.12 8.97
N PHE A 592 18.37 -13.80 7.86
CA PHE A 592 19.44 -13.37 6.95
C PHE A 592 19.17 -12.02 6.31
N ASP A 593 17.93 -11.76 5.89
CA ASP A 593 17.55 -10.45 5.35
C ASP A 593 17.75 -9.34 6.40
N GLY A 594 17.33 -9.60 7.64
CA GLY A 594 17.54 -8.73 8.79
C GLY A 594 19.02 -8.44 9.05
N ALA A 595 19.83 -9.49 9.21
CA ALA A 595 21.26 -9.36 9.46
C ALA A 595 22.01 -8.66 8.31
N THR A 596 21.65 -8.98 7.06
CA THR A 596 22.25 -8.37 5.87
C THR A 596 21.93 -6.89 5.78
N LYS A 597 20.69 -6.49 6.14
CA LYS A 597 20.28 -5.09 6.20
C LYS A 597 21.09 -4.31 7.23
N ILE A 598 21.27 -4.88 8.43
CA ILE A 598 22.07 -4.27 9.50
C ILE A 598 23.53 -4.11 9.04
N ALA A 599 24.15 -5.18 8.55
CA ALA A 599 25.53 -5.15 8.06
C ALA A 599 25.72 -4.10 6.96
N LYS A 600 24.78 -4.02 6.01
CA LYS A 600 24.81 -3.01 4.95
C LYS A 600 24.67 -1.59 5.49
N MET A 601 23.81 -1.35 6.48
CA MET A 601 23.66 -0.03 7.13
C MET A 601 24.92 0.37 7.91
N MET A 602 25.53 -0.56 8.65
CA MET A 602 26.80 -0.35 9.36
C MET A 602 27.89 0.15 8.42
N VAL A 603 28.00 -0.48 7.25
CA VAL A 603 29.03 -0.14 6.24
C VAL A 603 28.66 1.13 5.46
N THR A 604 27.42 1.27 5.02
CA THR A 604 27.04 2.33 4.06
C THR A 604 26.60 3.64 4.68
N ARG A 605 25.91 3.60 5.83
CA ARG A 605 25.27 4.79 6.43
C ARG A 605 25.93 5.21 7.72
N PHE A 606 26.39 4.26 8.53
CA PHE A 606 26.93 4.53 9.86
C PHE A 606 28.45 4.72 9.87
N GLY A 607 29.16 4.42 8.78
CA GLY A 607 30.61 4.57 8.71
C GLY A 607 31.37 3.67 9.69
N MET A 608 30.82 2.48 10.01
CA MET A 608 31.36 1.55 11.00
C MET A 608 32.33 0.50 10.40
N SER A 609 32.93 0.82 9.24
CA SER A 609 33.96 0.00 8.60
C SER A 609 35.28 0.77 8.54
N ASP A 610 36.35 0.15 9.07
CA ASP A 610 37.68 0.74 9.10
C ASP A 610 38.27 0.91 7.68
N LYS A 611 37.89 0.03 6.74
CA LYS A 611 38.42 0.05 5.37
C LYS A 611 37.78 1.12 4.49
N LEU A 612 36.49 1.35 4.67
CA LEU A 612 35.72 2.32 3.89
C LEU A 612 35.68 3.70 4.56
N GLY A 613 36.03 3.77 5.85
CA GLY A 613 36.11 5.00 6.61
C GLY A 613 34.74 5.57 7.00
N VAL A 614 34.78 6.74 7.63
CA VAL A 614 33.58 7.42 8.17
C VAL A 614 32.92 8.27 7.09
N MET A 615 32.28 7.62 6.11
CA MET A 615 31.56 8.30 5.04
C MET A 615 30.22 7.62 4.70
N THR A 616 29.29 8.36 4.10
CA THR A 616 27.97 7.86 3.74
C THR A 616 27.85 7.53 2.25
N TYR A 617 27.40 6.32 1.93
CA TYR A 617 27.12 5.85 0.58
C TYR A 617 25.59 5.80 0.37
N ALA A 618 24.98 6.93 -0.01
CA ALA A 618 23.53 7.04 -0.10
C ALA A 618 22.94 6.30 -1.32
N ASP A 619 23.54 6.50 -2.50
CA ASP A 619 23.17 5.85 -3.76
C ASP A 619 24.28 4.87 -4.17
N LEU A 620 24.03 3.56 -4.02
CA LEU A 620 24.97 2.53 -4.43
C LEU A 620 25.21 2.55 -5.96
N THR A 621 24.19 2.87 -6.75
CA THR A 621 24.23 2.90 -8.22
C THR A 621 25.14 3.99 -8.79
N LYS A 622 25.45 5.03 -8.00
CA LYS A 622 26.35 6.12 -8.40
C LYS A 622 27.81 5.86 -8.02
N GLN A 623 28.09 4.79 -7.28
CA GLN A 623 29.44 4.48 -6.82
C GLN A 623 30.24 3.71 -7.87
N SER A 624 31.57 3.77 -7.78
CA SER A 624 32.45 3.00 -8.65
C SER A 624 32.30 1.49 -8.39
N PRO A 625 32.49 0.63 -9.40
CA PRO A 625 32.44 -0.83 -9.21
C PRO A 625 33.41 -1.33 -8.14
N GLU A 626 34.59 -0.71 -7.99
CA GLU A 626 35.56 -1.07 -6.95
C GLU A 626 35.02 -0.78 -5.56
N THR A 627 34.33 0.35 -5.39
CA THR A 627 33.72 0.75 -4.12
C THR A 627 32.57 -0.18 -3.75
N GLN A 628 31.73 -0.54 -4.73
CA GLN A 628 30.66 -1.51 -4.54
C GLN A 628 31.20 -2.88 -4.11
N ALA A 629 32.24 -3.37 -4.78
CA ALA A 629 32.89 -4.63 -4.43
C ALA A 629 33.53 -4.59 -3.03
N ALA A 630 34.11 -3.45 -2.63
CA ALA A 630 34.65 -3.26 -1.29
C ALA A 630 33.55 -3.29 -0.21
N ILE A 631 32.42 -2.61 -0.46
CA ILE A 631 31.24 -2.65 0.42
C ILE A 631 30.73 -4.08 0.59
N GLU A 632 30.52 -4.81 -0.52
CA GLU A 632 30.05 -6.19 -0.47
C GLU A 632 31.01 -7.11 0.28
N LYS A 633 32.31 -6.95 0.07
CA LYS A 633 33.33 -7.73 0.77
C LYS A 633 33.25 -7.50 2.27
N GLU A 634 33.09 -6.26 2.71
CA GLU A 634 32.98 -5.94 4.13
C GLU A 634 31.69 -6.49 4.75
N VAL A 635 30.57 -6.37 4.05
CA VAL A 635 29.29 -6.96 4.51
C VAL A 635 29.41 -8.47 4.68
N ARG A 636 30.04 -9.19 3.73
CA ARG A 636 30.27 -10.63 3.86
C ARG A 636 31.14 -10.99 5.06
N VAL A 637 32.18 -10.18 5.36
CA VAL A 637 33.03 -10.40 6.53
C VAL A 637 32.21 -10.24 7.82
N LEU A 638 31.43 -9.16 7.95
CA LEU A 638 30.60 -8.94 9.14
C LEU A 638 29.61 -10.09 9.37
N LEU A 639 28.94 -10.56 8.31
CA LEU A 639 27.98 -11.66 8.40
C LEU A 639 28.67 -12.99 8.77
N LYS A 640 29.81 -13.29 8.14
CA LYS A 640 30.59 -14.49 8.46
C LYS A 640 31.06 -14.48 9.91
N ASP A 641 31.59 -13.36 10.38
CA ASP A 641 32.07 -13.24 11.75
C ASP A 641 30.92 -13.39 12.76
N SER A 642 29.72 -12.84 12.46
CA SER A 642 28.53 -13.05 13.30
C SER A 642 28.08 -14.51 13.35
N TYR A 643 28.15 -15.20 12.21
CA TYR A 643 27.81 -16.62 12.11
C TYR A 643 28.75 -17.47 12.97
N GLU A 644 30.06 -17.21 12.89
CA GLU A 644 31.06 -17.93 13.67
C GLU A 644 30.93 -17.66 15.17
N ARG A 645 30.62 -16.41 15.58
CA ARG A 645 30.35 -16.07 16.98
C ARG A 645 29.12 -16.82 17.52
N ALA A 646 28.01 -16.80 16.79
CA ALA A 646 26.80 -17.53 17.16
C ALA A 646 27.06 -19.05 17.25
N LYS A 647 27.84 -19.61 16.32
CA LYS A 647 28.24 -21.03 16.33
C LYS A 647 29.08 -21.41 17.53
N ASN A 648 30.04 -20.59 17.92
CA ASN A 648 30.86 -20.85 19.10
C ASN A 648 30.02 -20.75 20.39
N LEU A 649 29.10 -19.80 20.45
CA LEU A 649 28.21 -19.61 21.60
C LEU A 649 27.26 -20.81 21.77
N LEU A 650 26.56 -21.23 20.72
CA LEU A 650 25.65 -22.37 20.76
C LEU A 650 26.36 -23.70 21.03
N LYS A 651 27.62 -23.86 20.57
CA LYS A 651 28.45 -25.02 20.96
C LYS A 651 28.84 -25.02 22.43
N THR A 652 29.04 -23.85 23.02
CA THR A 652 29.42 -23.72 24.43
C THR A 652 28.26 -24.05 25.36
N TYR A 653 27.04 -23.66 24.97
CA TYR A 653 25.80 -23.85 25.74
C TYR A 653 24.85 -24.87 25.09
N SER A 654 25.40 -26.00 24.63
CA SER A 654 24.63 -27.02 23.89
C SER A 654 23.57 -27.71 24.75
N ASP A 655 23.87 -27.89 26.04
CA ASP A 655 22.97 -28.59 26.97
C ASP A 655 21.77 -27.71 27.32
N GLU A 656 22.00 -26.41 27.56
CA GLU A 656 20.96 -25.42 27.79
C GLU A 656 20.11 -25.21 26.54
N HIS A 657 20.71 -25.19 25.35
CA HIS A 657 19.99 -25.09 24.08
C HIS A 657 19.02 -26.26 23.90
N LYS A 658 19.47 -27.49 24.14
CA LYS A 658 18.62 -28.68 24.07
C LYS A 658 17.50 -28.63 25.11
N THR A 659 17.81 -28.26 26.34
CA THR A 659 16.83 -28.17 27.44
C THR A 659 15.73 -27.14 27.11
N LEU A 660 16.11 -25.99 26.56
CA LEU A 660 15.16 -24.96 26.16
C LEU A 660 14.30 -25.39 24.96
N ALA A 661 14.88 -26.08 23.99
CA ALA A 661 14.12 -26.63 22.86
C ALA A 661 13.08 -27.67 23.31
N GLU A 662 13.44 -28.56 24.24
CA GLU A 662 12.52 -29.56 24.81
C GLU A 662 11.39 -28.89 25.63
N ALA A 663 11.71 -27.83 26.37
CA ALA A 663 10.72 -27.03 27.07
C ALA A 663 9.74 -26.36 26.08
N LEU A 664 10.24 -25.77 24.98
CA LEU A 664 9.40 -25.19 23.93
C LEU A 664 8.51 -26.24 23.26
N LEU A 665 8.98 -27.47 23.05
CA LEU A 665 8.15 -28.54 22.50
C LEU A 665 7.02 -28.97 23.44
N THR A 666 7.24 -28.84 24.75
CA THR A 666 6.28 -29.23 25.78
C THR A 666 5.24 -28.14 26.05
N TYR A 667 5.68 -26.88 26.17
CA TYR A 667 4.84 -25.75 26.60
C TYR A 667 4.41 -24.83 25.45
N GLU A 668 5.02 -24.95 24.26
CA GLU A 668 4.78 -24.17 23.04
C GLU A 668 5.12 -22.68 23.11
N THR A 669 5.00 -22.07 24.29
CA THR A 669 5.33 -20.67 24.57
C THR A 669 5.98 -20.57 25.94
N LEU A 670 7.04 -19.77 26.05
CA LEU A 670 7.76 -19.50 27.30
C LEU A 670 7.99 -18.00 27.46
N ASP A 671 7.68 -17.46 28.64
CA ASP A 671 7.97 -16.07 29.01
C ASP A 671 9.42 -15.92 29.50
N ALA A 672 9.93 -14.68 29.54
CA ALA A 672 11.30 -14.38 29.98
C ALA A 672 11.67 -14.98 31.35
N LYS A 673 10.72 -14.96 32.30
CA LYS A 673 10.92 -15.55 33.64
C LYS A 673 11.04 -17.07 33.55
N GLU A 674 10.23 -17.69 32.71
CA GLU A 674 10.22 -19.14 32.52
C GLU A 674 11.47 -19.60 31.79
N ILE A 675 11.89 -18.87 30.74
CA ILE A 675 13.17 -19.11 30.04
C ILE A 675 14.32 -19.07 31.04
N LYS A 676 14.38 -18.05 31.90
CA LYS A 676 15.43 -17.95 32.93
C LYS A 676 15.41 -19.14 33.91
N LEU A 677 14.23 -19.59 34.34
CA LEU A 677 14.09 -20.76 35.22
C LEU A 677 14.59 -22.04 34.55
N VAL A 678 14.26 -22.24 33.28
CA VAL A 678 14.71 -23.39 32.47
C VAL A 678 16.24 -23.39 32.32
N LEU A 679 16.84 -22.22 32.08
CA LEU A 679 18.30 -22.08 31.94
C LEU A 679 19.05 -22.26 33.27
N GLU A 680 18.46 -21.89 34.41
CA GLU A 680 19.05 -22.10 35.73
C GLU A 680 19.02 -23.57 36.20
N GLY A 681 18.43 -24.48 35.43
CA GLY A 681 18.38 -25.91 35.76
C GLY A 681 17.52 -26.25 36.98
N LYS A 682 16.66 -25.34 37.43
CA LYS A 682 15.68 -25.65 38.48
C LYS A 682 14.56 -26.48 37.85
N PRO A 683 14.32 -27.73 38.31
CA PRO A 683 13.21 -28.51 37.80
C PRO A 683 11.93 -27.71 38.03
N ASN A 684 11.06 -27.69 37.03
CA ASN A 684 9.75 -27.03 37.06
C ASN A 684 8.99 -27.47 38.32
N GLY A 685 9.12 -26.65 39.37
CA GLY A 685 8.41 -26.81 40.63
C GLY A 685 6.96 -26.53 40.36
N CYS A 686 6.22 -27.60 40.08
CA CYS A 686 4.78 -27.60 39.99
C CYS A 686 4.20 -27.20 41.35
N SER A 687 3.95 -25.90 41.53
CA SER A 687 2.88 -25.40 42.38
C SER A 687 2.44 -24.06 41.81
N SER A 688 1.23 -24.06 41.25
CA SER A 688 0.50 -22.95 40.61
C SER A 688 1.00 -22.44 39.27
N PHE A 689 0.93 -23.27 38.23
CA PHE A 689 0.52 -22.77 36.91
C PHE A 689 -1.01 -22.65 36.94
N PRO A 690 -1.62 -21.46 36.75
CA PRO A 690 -3.06 -21.39 36.49
C PRO A 690 -3.28 -22.01 35.12
N ALA A 691 -3.73 -23.28 35.13
CA ALA A 691 -4.25 -23.95 33.96
C ALA A 691 -5.25 -23.03 33.27
N SER A 692 -5.00 -22.70 32.00
CA SER A 692 -6.06 -22.21 31.13
C SER A 692 -7.16 -23.27 31.13
N SER A 693 -8.36 -22.88 31.55
CA SER A 693 -9.54 -23.73 31.58
C SER A 693 -9.97 -24.07 30.14
N HIS A 694 -9.36 -25.09 29.55
CA HIS A 694 -9.91 -25.77 28.39
C HIS A 694 -10.73 -26.96 28.87
N ASN A 695 -12.05 -26.79 28.85
CA ASN A 695 -13.00 -27.88 29.02
C ASN A 695 -12.85 -28.91 27.90
N GLY A 696 -12.69 -30.17 28.30
CA GLY A 696 -13.13 -31.34 27.55
C GLY A 696 -12.11 -32.00 26.64
N PHE A 697 -11.27 -32.88 27.20
CA PHE A 697 -11.18 -34.30 26.82
C PHE A 697 -10.15 -34.99 27.73
N SER A 698 -10.61 -35.93 28.55
CA SER A 698 -9.75 -36.79 29.38
C SER A 698 -9.02 -37.80 28.48
N VAL A 699 -7.71 -37.65 28.32
CA VAL A 699 -6.84 -38.76 27.89
C VAL A 699 -5.90 -39.07 29.05
N ALA A 700 -6.19 -40.17 29.73
CA ALA A 700 -5.31 -40.75 30.73
C ALA A 700 -4.04 -41.26 30.03
N VAL A 701 -2.88 -40.72 30.40
CA VAL A 701 -1.59 -41.32 30.08
C VAL A 701 -1.05 -41.97 31.35
N LEU A 702 -1.03 -43.29 31.33
CA LEU A 702 -0.48 -44.19 32.33
C LEU A 702 1.05 -44.05 32.41
N GLY A 703 1.53 -43.73 33.61
CA GLY A 703 2.65 -44.38 34.29
C GLY A 703 4.03 -44.44 33.61
N MET A 704 4.95 -43.59 34.08
CA MET A 704 6.35 -43.99 34.31
C MET A 704 6.78 -43.43 35.67
N GLU A 705 6.79 -44.32 36.67
CA GLU A 705 7.53 -44.12 37.91
C GLU A 705 9.03 -44.15 37.58
N ALA A 706 9.75 -43.08 37.91
CA ALA A 706 11.20 -43.09 37.99
C ALA A 706 11.58 -42.85 39.45
N SER A 707 12.03 -43.94 40.07
CA SER A 707 12.56 -44.02 41.42
C SER A 707 13.75 -43.08 41.61
N CYS A 708 13.71 -42.26 42.65
CA CYS A 708 14.89 -41.61 43.21
C CYS A 708 15.70 -42.62 44.04
N ILE A 709 16.91 -42.93 43.58
CA ILE A 709 18.11 -43.18 44.42
C ILE A 709 19.25 -42.41 43.75
#